data_AF-A0A209CJD7-F1
#
_entry.id   AF-A0A209CJD7-F1
#
_cell.length_a   1.000
_cell.length_b   1.000
_cell.length_c   1.000
_cell.angle_alpha   90.00
_cell.angle_beta   90.00
_cell.angle_gamma   90.00
#
_symmetry.space_group_name_H-M   'P 1'
#
loop_
_entity.id
_entity.type
_entity.pdbx_description
1 polymer ?
#
loop_
_entity_poly.entity_id
_entity_poly.type
_entity_poly.pdbx_seq_one_letter_code
_entity_poly.pdbx_strand_id
1 'polypeptide(L)'
;MTARPCPRHLLVIAPQCPELGMLADLEDLASALHATLLDRWTGGCEDAPPGVASLLSGPSVGQRQIEDAVRGAARRAGEDGAVLVLAFVGHGMIPGQIPRLFLMAGDSRRDEPTTVVNVGDLLAQALDTQGVQEVIALVDTCHAGAAVPDIAALGTGIRGGATRLTLLMSVGVTEEAFGLSFTRTLVDVLGAGVADGGEYLSVEAVRDAVNTAADAGARLVRMDGDPFGQHRWLARNVRHVQTRGPLLGAVGEEELAWALEPLGETSRHSAPHSTADLERLRKELLGIPCGLSGSAADVTVALRVVDGLLDALRTADLLRSWPGTPLTSERIRRAARAAGGTTATPPGADGSDLLRDCLERLRLRVHRPGCSRTAPMAAFVAALAGDDRLGPDRPELTAWARTVGAVVELNDAFAALAERETSSRLRLVVSLHAALADDWPETLAAWLLDRGEHVAHREFACTPSRSGVEQGLPAVLKWASAEARRAGAVLRRVEVAASSALLTRWRPEEADLGVRLGVRHDVVLRWSERLCPPDHLYWINDYARDRLAMMRSEPDGGAPVDWLSRDETDRPAELNDRLRDGAYGRAVGLGHRPERLDQIMPHLLAYAPIVLWPQGEEEVPAGSRTSVHRYWDRLPGEFSAAYRESWRSGGGEGGPPDGLGDLARLRSVWHDTEWLDFCDWFETCSTDGENTG
;
A
#
# COMPACT_ATOMS: atom_id res chain seq x y z
N MET A 1 3.58 -0.40 31.64
CA MET A 1 2.27 -1.05 31.56
C MET A 1 1.29 0.00 31.07
N THR A 2 0.99 0.01 29.77
CA THR A 2 -0.19 0.69 29.24
C THR A 2 -1.40 0.15 30.01
N ALA A 3 -2.31 1.01 30.46
CA ALA A 3 -3.57 0.53 31.00
C ALA A 3 -4.28 -0.17 29.84
N ARG A 4 -4.32 -1.50 29.87
CA ARG A 4 -5.16 -2.27 28.95
C ARG A 4 -6.58 -1.69 29.05
N PRO A 5 -7.29 -1.50 27.93
CA PRO A 5 -8.71 -1.21 28.02
C PRO A 5 -9.35 -2.27 28.93
N CYS A 6 -10.22 -1.81 29.83
CA CYS A 6 -10.93 -2.67 30.76
C CYS A 6 -11.52 -3.87 29.99
N PRO A 7 -11.31 -5.12 30.44
CA PRO A 7 -11.91 -6.29 29.81
C PRO A 7 -13.42 -6.11 29.68
N ARG A 8 -14.02 -6.69 28.64
CA ARG A 8 -15.45 -6.59 28.35
C ARG A 8 -16.02 -7.98 28.19
N HIS A 9 -16.93 -8.38 29.07
CA HIS A 9 -17.54 -9.70 29.03
C HIS A 9 -18.92 -9.61 28.41
N LEU A 10 -19.30 -10.61 27.61
CA LEU A 10 -20.58 -10.67 26.92
C LEU A 10 -21.41 -11.87 27.37
N LEU A 11 -22.72 -11.64 27.54
CA LEU A 11 -23.72 -12.70 27.59
C LEU A 11 -24.99 -12.28 26.82
N VAL A 12 -25.33 -13.03 25.77
CA VAL A 12 -26.57 -12.87 24.99
C VAL A 12 -27.54 -13.99 25.36
N ILE A 13 -28.78 -13.62 25.69
CA ILE A 13 -29.84 -14.51 26.17
C ILE A 13 -31.06 -14.33 25.27
N ALA A 14 -31.40 -15.39 24.53
CA ALA A 14 -32.47 -15.43 23.54
C ALA A 14 -33.30 -16.73 23.63
N PRO A 15 -34.01 -16.97 24.75
CA PRO A 15 -34.85 -18.15 24.90
C PRO A 15 -36.07 -18.10 23.98
N GLN A 16 -36.46 -19.26 23.46
CA GLN A 16 -37.76 -19.44 22.79
C GLN A 16 -38.75 -20.02 23.78
N CYS A 17 -39.94 -19.42 23.92
CA CYS A 17 -41.01 -19.93 24.78
C CYS A 17 -42.10 -20.60 23.93
N PRO A 18 -42.22 -21.94 23.92
CA PRO A 18 -43.22 -22.64 23.10
C PRO A 18 -44.66 -22.24 23.42
N GLU A 19 -44.96 -21.88 24.66
CA GLU A 19 -46.31 -21.51 25.11
C GLU A 19 -46.80 -20.18 24.51
N LEU A 20 -45.89 -19.23 24.27
CA LEU A 20 -46.20 -17.94 23.63
C LEU A 20 -46.01 -17.95 22.11
N GLY A 21 -45.61 -19.10 21.56
CA GLY A 21 -45.25 -19.26 20.15
C GLY A 21 -43.80 -18.87 19.87
N MET A 22 -43.24 -19.48 18.83
CA MET A 22 -41.85 -19.26 18.43
C MET A 22 -41.71 -17.92 17.70
N LEU A 23 -40.67 -17.15 18.05
CA LEU A 23 -40.29 -15.95 17.32
C LEU A 23 -39.42 -16.33 16.13
N ALA A 24 -39.86 -16.00 14.91
CA ALA A 24 -39.06 -16.25 13.72
C ALA A 24 -37.73 -15.46 13.76
N ASP A 25 -36.66 -16.07 13.28
CA ASP A 25 -35.29 -15.52 13.21
C ASP A 25 -34.62 -15.19 14.56
N LEU A 26 -35.20 -15.53 15.71
CA LEU A 26 -34.63 -15.17 17.03
C LEU A 26 -33.22 -15.75 17.22
N GLU A 27 -33.04 -17.03 16.91
CA GLU A 27 -31.76 -17.72 17.10
C GLU A 27 -30.66 -17.18 16.18
N ASP A 28 -31.00 -16.94 14.91
CA ASP A 28 -30.08 -16.38 13.92
C ASP A 28 -29.68 -14.95 14.30
N LEU A 29 -30.65 -14.14 14.74
CA LEU A 29 -30.42 -12.77 15.15
C LEU A 29 -29.61 -12.68 16.45
N ALA A 30 -29.88 -13.56 17.42
CA ALA A 30 -29.08 -13.65 18.65
C ALA A 30 -27.63 -14.05 18.34
N SER A 31 -27.43 -14.96 17.38
CA SER A 31 -26.10 -15.36 16.90
C SER A 31 -25.39 -14.20 16.18
N ALA A 32 -26.11 -13.42 15.37
CA ALA A 32 -25.57 -12.24 14.70
C ALA A 32 -25.18 -11.13 15.69
N LEU A 33 -26.02 -10.86 16.69
CA LEU A 33 -25.71 -9.90 17.77
C LEU A 33 -24.49 -10.36 18.58
N HIS A 34 -24.44 -11.64 18.93
CA HIS A 34 -23.31 -12.23 19.67
C HIS A 34 -22.00 -12.12 18.89
N ALA A 35 -22.00 -12.51 17.62
CA ALA A 35 -20.83 -12.39 16.74
C ALA A 35 -20.38 -10.93 16.57
N THR A 36 -21.33 -9.99 16.41
CA THR A 36 -21.03 -8.56 16.27
C THR A 36 -20.40 -7.98 17.54
N LEU A 37 -20.90 -8.38 18.71
CA LEU A 37 -20.40 -7.89 20.00
C LEU A 37 -19.04 -8.51 20.39
N LEU A 38 -18.74 -9.73 19.93
CA LEU A 38 -17.42 -10.37 20.09
C LEU A 38 -16.39 -9.90 19.07
N ASP A 39 -16.81 -9.42 17.89
CA ASP A 39 -15.86 -8.97 16.87
C ASP A 39 -14.93 -7.88 17.44
N ARG A 40 -13.62 -8.12 17.34
CA ARG A 40 -12.59 -7.26 17.94
C ARG A 40 -12.61 -5.83 17.40
N TRP A 41 -13.09 -5.65 16.17
CA TRP A 41 -13.13 -4.36 15.48
C TRP A 41 -14.45 -3.63 15.65
N THR A 42 -15.49 -4.35 16.07
CA THR A 42 -16.85 -3.84 16.26
C THR A 42 -17.21 -3.82 17.74
N GLY A 43 -17.57 -4.93 18.37
CA GLY A 43 -18.00 -4.92 19.77
C GLY A 43 -16.88 -4.95 20.81
N GLY A 44 -15.75 -5.56 20.48
CA GLY A 44 -14.57 -5.62 21.36
C GLY A 44 -14.79 -6.33 22.69
N CYS A 45 -15.82 -7.19 22.80
CA CYS A 45 -15.98 -8.08 23.95
C CYS A 45 -15.07 -9.32 23.81
N GLU A 46 -14.67 -9.86 24.94
CA GLU A 46 -13.81 -11.05 25.02
C GLU A 46 -14.65 -12.32 24.97
N ASP A 47 -14.10 -13.35 24.31
CA ASP A 47 -14.66 -14.68 24.32
C ASP A 47 -14.74 -15.25 25.74
N ALA A 48 -15.83 -15.97 26.02
CA ALA A 48 -15.94 -16.69 27.28
C ALA A 48 -14.92 -17.84 27.34
N PRO A 49 -14.38 -18.16 28.52
CA PRO A 49 -13.49 -19.31 28.69
C PRO A 49 -14.13 -20.62 28.21
N PRO A 50 -13.32 -21.62 27.79
CA PRO A 50 -13.84 -22.92 27.38
C PRO A 50 -14.79 -23.53 28.41
N GLY A 51 -15.97 -23.96 27.96
CA GLY A 51 -17.02 -24.55 28.82
C GLY A 51 -17.98 -23.54 29.46
N VAL A 52 -17.81 -22.24 29.20
CA VAL A 52 -18.72 -21.18 29.66
C VAL A 52 -19.48 -20.62 28.46
N ALA A 53 -20.82 -20.64 28.52
CA ALA A 53 -21.64 -20.06 27.45
C ALA A 53 -21.69 -18.53 27.56
N SER A 54 -21.43 -17.84 26.45
CA SER A 54 -21.69 -16.40 26.25
C SER A 54 -22.91 -16.15 25.34
N LEU A 55 -23.53 -17.21 24.81
CA LEU A 55 -24.79 -17.18 24.07
C LEU A 55 -25.69 -18.31 24.60
N LEU A 56 -26.90 -17.96 25.03
CA LEU A 56 -27.98 -18.90 25.35
C LEU A 56 -29.12 -18.64 24.38
N SER A 57 -29.45 -19.60 23.51
CA SER A 57 -30.46 -19.41 22.47
C SER A 57 -31.29 -20.68 22.24
N GLY A 58 -32.58 -20.50 21.94
CA GLY A 58 -33.49 -21.59 21.56
C GLY A 58 -34.41 -22.10 22.68
N PRO A 59 -35.21 -23.15 22.40
CA PRO A 59 -36.31 -23.59 23.27
C PRO A 59 -35.87 -24.42 24.48
N SER A 60 -34.62 -24.89 24.52
CA SER A 60 -34.07 -25.65 25.65
C SER A 60 -33.55 -24.75 26.78
N VAL A 61 -33.49 -23.43 26.55
CA VAL A 61 -32.96 -22.47 27.52
C VAL A 61 -33.99 -22.20 28.61
N GLY A 62 -33.84 -22.87 29.75
CA GLY A 62 -34.74 -22.73 30.89
C GLY A 62 -34.40 -21.58 31.84
N GLN A 63 -35.33 -21.21 32.71
CA GLN A 63 -35.21 -20.11 33.68
C GLN A 63 -33.92 -20.23 34.51
N ARG A 64 -33.70 -21.39 35.13
CA ARG A 64 -32.54 -21.63 35.99
C ARG A 64 -31.21 -21.43 35.24
N GLN A 65 -31.15 -21.87 33.98
CA GLN A 65 -29.96 -21.72 33.15
C GLN A 65 -29.65 -20.25 32.89
N ILE A 66 -30.67 -19.43 32.64
CA ILE A 66 -30.53 -17.99 32.44
C ILE A 66 -30.02 -17.32 33.72
N GLU A 67 -30.65 -17.58 34.86
CA GLU A 67 -30.25 -16.99 36.14
C GLU A 67 -28.82 -17.36 36.52
N ASP A 68 -28.46 -18.65 36.41
CA ASP A 68 -27.11 -19.15 36.72
C ASP A 68 -26.06 -18.55 35.77
N ALA A 69 -26.39 -18.38 34.49
CA ALA A 69 -25.49 -17.76 33.51
C ALA A 69 -25.24 -16.27 33.78
N VAL A 70 -26.29 -15.50 34.11
CA VAL A 70 -26.15 -14.07 34.45
C VAL A 70 -25.32 -13.90 35.72
N ARG A 71 -25.63 -14.64 36.79
CA ARG A 71 -24.83 -14.60 38.04
C ARG A 71 -23.38 -15.02 37.78
N GLY A 72 -23.19 -16.06 36.97
CA GLY A 72 -21.86 -16.53 36.57
C GLY A 72 -21.08 -15.48 35.78
N ALA A 73 -21.71 -14.78 34.84
CA ALA A 73 -21.10 -13.71 34.04
C ALA A 73 -20.75 -12.49 34.89
N ALA A 74 -21.64 -12.09 35.80
CA ALA A 74 -21.38 -11.01 36.75
C ALA A 74 -20.21 -11.32 37.68
N ARG A 75 -20.13 -12.53 38.23
CA ARG A 75 -18.99 -12.94 39.08
C ARG A 75 -17.67 -12.86 38.32
N ARG A 76 -17.60 -13.38 37.08
CA ARG A 76 -16.39 -13.30 36.25
C ARG A 76 -16.01 -11.86 35.95
N ALA A 77 -16.98 -11.04 35.54
CA ALA A 77 -16.72 -9.63 35.30
C ALA A 77 -16.25 -8.90 36.57
N GLY A 78 -16.73 -9.31 37.75
CA GLY A 78 -16.25 -8.82 39.04
C GLY A 78 -14.81 -9.21 39.33
N GLU A 79 -14.45 -10.48 39.10
CA GLU A 79 -13.09 -11.01 39.29
C GLU A 79 -12.06 -10.30 38.39
N ASP A 80 -12.43 -10.03 37.14
CA ASP A 80 -11.53 -9.40 36.16
C ASP A 80 -11.59 -7.87 36.15
N GLY A 81 -12.44 -7.27 36.99
CA GLY A 81 -12.67 -5.83 36.99
C GLY A 81 -13.17 -5.33 35.63
N ALA A 82 -14.09 -6.07 35.01
CA ALA A 82 -14.55 -5.91 33.63
C ALA A 82 -15.86 -5.10 33.52
N VAL A 83 -16.17 -4.64 32.31
CA VAL A 83 -17.52 -4.21 31.91
C VAL A 83 -18.32 -5.45 31.49
N LEU A 84 -19.55 -5.59 31.98
CA LEU A 84 -20.44 -6.67 31.61
C LEU A 84 -21.51 -6.17 30.62
N VAL A 85 -21.52 -6.74 29.42
CA VAL A 85 -22.54 -6.52 28.39
C VAL A 85 -23.55 -7.66 28.44
N LEU A 86 -24.81 -7.35 28.71
CA LEU A 86 -25.93 -8.29 28.76
C LEU A 86 -26.92 -7.96 27.66
N ALA A 87 -27.37 -8.95 26.90
CA ALA A 87 -28.47 -8.80 25.97
C ALA A 87 -29.60 -9.79 26.28
N PHE A 88 -30.82 -9.29 26.45
CA PHE A 88 -32.04 -10.08 26.66
C PHE A 88 -32.97 -9.84 25.48
N VAL A 89 -33.19 -10.87 24.66
CA VAL A 89 -33.98 -10.79 23.42
C VAL A 89 -35.04 -11.87 23.44
N GLY A 90 -36.31 -11.54 23.21
CA GLY A 90 -37.37 -12.54 23.12
C GLY A 90 -38.70 -12.09 23.73
N HIS A 91 -39.49 -13.04 24.20
CA HIS A 91 -40.79 -12.74 24.79
C HIS A 91 -40.66 -12.13 26.19
N GLY A 92 -41.27 -10.98 26.39
CA GLY A 92 -41.39 -10.31 27.69
C GLY A 92 -42.84 -10.24 28.14
N MET A 93 -43.08 -10.31 29.44
CA MET A 93 -44.40 -10.09 30.02
C MET A 93 -44.34 -9.30 31.32
N ILE A 94 -45.47 -8.70 31.67
CA ILE A 94 -45.71 -8.05 32.95
C ILE A 94 -46.87 -8.81 33.63
N PRO A 95 -46.61 -9.69 34.62
CA PRO A 95 -47.66 -10.42 35.32
C PRO A 95 -48.45 -9.48 36.24
N GLY A 96 -49.76 -9.39 36.00
CA GLY A 96 -50.69 -8.64 36.85
C GLY A 96 -50.50 -7.12 36.77
N GLN A 97 -50.46 -6.44 37.93
CA GLN A 97 -50.35 -4.98 38.05
C GLN A 97 -48.96 -4.51 38.51
N ILE A 98 -47.97 -5.41 38.58
CA ILE A 98 -46.62 -5.10 39.06
C ILE A 98 -45.79 -4.68 37.84
N PRO A 99 -45.29 -3.44 37.75
CA PRO A 99 -44.59 -2.93 36.55
C PRO A 99 -43.13 -3.43 36.50
N ARG A 100 -42.94 -4.75 36.47
CA ARG A 100 -41.63 -5.41 36.35
C ARG A 100 -41.61 -6.29 35.12
N LEU A 101 -40.53 -6.22 34.35
CA LEU A 101 -40.33 -7.06 33.18
C LEU A 101 -39.89 -8.47 33.59
N PHE A 102 -40.60 -9.46 33.07
CA PHE A 102 -40.21 -10.86 33.11
C PHE A 102 -39.93 -11.39 31.71
N LEU A 103 -38.75 -11.98 31.51
CA LEU A 103 -38.38 -12.69 30.28
C LEU A 103 -38.89 -14.13 30.35
N MET A 104 -39.47 -14.59 29.25
CA MET A 104 -40.03 -15.94 29.12
C MET A 104 -38.96 -16.91 28.63
N ALA A 105 -38.60 -17.87 29.48
CA ALA A 105 -37.73 -18.97 29.19
C ALA A 105 -38.45 -20.11 28.44
N GLY A 106 -37.71 -21.12 27.97
CA GLY A 106 -38.26 -22.28 27.29
C GLY A 106 -39.14 -23.19 28.16
N ASP A 107 -38.96 -23.13 29.47
CA ASP A 107 -39.76 -23.82 30.48
C ASP A 107 -40.79 -22.90 31.18
N SER A 108 -40.92 -21.64 30.74
CA SER A 108 -41.88 -20.70 31.30
C SER A 108 -43.31 -21.02 30.91
N ARG A 109 -44.23 -20.71 31.83
CA ARG A 109 -45.68 -20.77 31.63
C ARG A 109 -46.33 -19.43 31.94
N ARG A 110 -47.32 -19.02 31.14
CA ARG A 110 -47.94 -17.68 31.20
C ARG A 110 -48.54 -17.35 32.57
N ASP A 111 -49.11 -18.35 33.25
CA ASP A 111 -49.81 -18.17 34.52
C ASP A 111 -48.99 -18.66 35.74
N GLU A 112 -47.71 -19.00 35.56
CA GLU A 112 -46.83 -19.47 36.65
C GLU A 112 -45.63 -18.52 36.85
N PRO A 113 -45.75 -17.48 37.71
CA PRO A 113 -44.70 -16.49 37.96
C PRO A 113 -43.36 -17.08 38.44
N THR A 114 -43.37 -18.31 38.96
CA THR A 114 -42.18 -19.01 39.42
C THR A 114 -41.31 -19.57 38.29
N THR A 115 -41.79 -19.56 37.05
CA THR A 115 -41.13 -20.13 35.87
C THR A 115 -40.54 -19.08 34.93
N VAL A 116 -40.67 -17.79 35.27
CA VAL A 116 -40.26 -16.65 34.44
C VAL A 116 -39.08 -15.91 35.07
N VAL A 117 -38.28 -15.22 34.25
CA VAL A 117 -37.04 -14.57 34.70
C VAL A 117 -37.27 -13.08 34.95
N ASN A 118 -37.17 -12.60 36.19
CA ASN A 118 -37.23 -11.17 36.49
C ASN A 118 -35.95 -10.45 36.04
N VAL A 119 -36.02 -9.68 34.96
CA VAL A 119 -34.86 -9.01 34.36
C VAL A 119 -34.31 -7.91 35.28
N GLY A 120 -35.19 -7.14 35.91
CA GLY A 120 -34.79 -6.06 36.83
C GLY A 120 -34.02 -6.58 38.04
N ASP A 121 -34.48 -7.69 38.65
CA ASP A 121 -33.79 -8.30 39.80
C ASP A 121 -32.43 -8.90 39.39
N LEU A 122 -32.32 -9.48 38.18
CA LEU A 122 -31.05 -9.98 37.66
C LEU A 122 -30.04 -8.87 37.38
N LEU A 123 -30.49 -7.76 36.78
CA LEU A 123 -29.64 -6.59 36.56
C LEU A 123 -29.17 -5.99 37.88
N ALA A 124 -30.05 -5.91 38.89
CA ALA A 124 -29.68 -5.45 40.23
C ALA A 124 -28.61 -6.35 40.88
N GLN A 125 -28.75 -7.68 40.78
CA GLN A 125 -27.74 -8.63 41.27
C GLN A 125 -26.40 -8.48 40.54
N ALA A 126 -26.42 -8.31 39.20
CA ALA A 126 -25.20 -8.11 38.43
C ALA A 126 -24.48 -6.80 38.79
N LEU A 127 -25.24 -5.72 38.99
CA LEU A 127 -24.72 -4.41 39.40
C LEU A 127 -24.09 -4.44 40.79
N ASP A 128 -24.71 -5.13 41.75
CA ASP A 128 -24.25 -5.21 43.14
C ASP A 128 -23.08 -6.21 43.33
N THR A 129 -22.68 -6.92 42.26
CA THR A 129 -21.51 -7.79 42.29
C THR A 129 -20.23 -6.97 42.40
N GLN A 130 -19.40 -7.26 43.41
CA GLN A 130 -18.15 -6.55 43.66
C GLN A 130 -17.18 -6.69 42.47
N GLY A 131 -16.53 -5.58 42.10
CA GLY A 131 -15.51 -5.54 41.04
C GLY A 131 -16.03 -5.20 39.64
N VAL A 132 -17.33 -5.42 39.36
CA VAL A 132 -17.92 -5.08 38.06
C VAL A 132 -17.83 -3.57 37.81
N GLN A 133 -17.24 -3.15 36.70
CA GLN A 133 -17.02 -1.72 36.43
C GLN A 133 -18.29 -1.01 35.94
N GLU A 134 -19.04 -1.68 35.06
CA GLU A 134 -20.30 -1.20 34.49
C GLU A 134 -21.10 -2.41 33.99
N VAL A 135 -22.43 -2.31 34.06
CA VAL A 135 -23.34 -3.19 33.32
C VAL A 135 -23.97 -2.41 32.17
N ILE A 136 -23.77 -2.88 30.94
CA ILE A 136 -24.44 -2.38 29.74
C ILE A 136 -25.49 -3.42 29.34
N ALA A 137 -26.76 -3.10 29.46
CA ALA A 137 -27.87 -4.00 29.20
C ALA A 137 -28.63 -3.59 27.93
N LEU A 138 -28.84 -4.53 27.03
CA LEU A 138 -29.67 -4.42 25.83
C LEU A 138 -30.92 -5.28 26.07
N VAL A 139 -32.11 -4.70 26.00
CA VAL A 139 -33.38 -5.42 26.26
C VAL A 139 -34.33 -5.22 25.09
N ASP A 140 -34.59 -6.30 24.36
CA ASP A 140 -35.52 -6.34 23.26
C ASP A 140 -36.62 -7.37 23.52
N THR A 141 -37.64 -6.93 24.25
CA THR A 141 -38.82 -7.72 24.61
C THR A 141 -40.07 -6.85 24.54
N CYS A 142 -41.25 -7.48 24.52
CA CYS A 142 -42.49 -6.74 24.81
C CYS A 142 -42.38 -6.08 26.21
N HIS A 143 -42.82 -4.83 26.32
CA HIS A 143 -42.73 -4.03 27.54
C HIS A 143 -41.31 -3.85 28.10
N ALA A 144 -40.29 -3.81 27.23
CA ALA A 144 -38.88 -3.65 27.61
C ALA A 144 -38.63 -2.49 28.61
N GLY A 145 -39.43 -1.41 28.54
CA GLY A 145 -39.37 -0.29 29.47
C GLY A 145 -39.52 -0.64 30.96
N ALA A 146 -40.10 -1.80 31.30
CA ALA A 146 -40.24 -2.30 32.67
C ALA A 146 -39.00 -3.07 33.19
N ALA A 147 -37.90 -3.10 32.43
CA ALA A 147 -36.63 -3.76 32.81
C ALA A 147 -35.80 -3.00 33.85
N VAL A 148 -36.17 -1.75 34.17
CA VAL A 148 -35.40 -0.88 35.06
C VAL A 148 -35.32 -1.53 36.46
N PRO A 149 -34.11 -1.77 37.01
CA PRO A 149 -33.96 -2.35 38.33
C PRO A 149 -34.43 -1.39 39.44
N ASP A 150 -34.67 -1.92 40.64
CA ASP A 150 -34.98 -1.09 41.81
C ASP A 150 -33.74 -0.30 42.27
N ILE A 151 -33.62 0.93 41.77
CA ILE A 151 -32.49 1.82 42.03
C ILE A 151 -32.37 2.16 43.53
N ALA A 152 -33.48 2.26 44.24
CA ALA A 152 -33.46 2.58 45.67
C ALA A 152 -32.82 1.45 46.49
N ALA A 153 -33.07 0.19 46.11
CA ALA A 153 -32.46 -0.98 46.73
C ALA A 153 -30.94 -1.05 46.52
N LEU A 154 -30.43 -0.59 45.36
CA LEU A 154 -29.00 -0.56 45.05
C LEU A 154 -28.20 0.44 45.90
N GLY A 155 -28.83 1.52 46.36
CA GLY A 155 -28.20 2.48 47.28
C GLY A 155 -27.85 1.87 48.65
N THR A 156 -28.56 0.82 49.05
CA THR A 156 -28.32 0.06 50.29
C THR A 156 -27.61 -1.28 50.07
N GLY A 157 -27.20 -1.59 48.83
CA GLY A 157 -26.55 -2.84 48.45
C GLY A 157 -25.08 -2.96 48.88
N ILE A 158 -24.44 -4.07 48.54
CA ILE A 158 -23.03 -4.40 48.82
C ILE A 158 -22.10 -3.26 48.37
N ARG A 159 -22.43 -2.60 47.26
CA ARG A 159 -21.62 -1.52 46.68
C ARG A 159 -22.01 -0.12 47.15
N GLY A 160 -23.00 0.02 48.04
CA GLY A 160 -23.41 1.31 48.62
C GLY A 160 -23.76 2.38 47.56
N GLY A 161 -24.36 1.97 46.44
CA GLY A 161 -24.72 2.87 45.33
C GLY A 161 -23.59 3.20 44.35
N ALA A 162 -22.35 2.75 44.54
CA ALA A 162 -21.24 2.96 43.61
C ALA A 162 -21.30 1.99 42.41
N THR A 163 -22.41 2.03 41.67
CA THR A 163 -22.70 1.15 40.53
C THR A 163 -22.98 1.97 39.27
N ARG A 164 -22.70 1.37 38.10
CA ARG A 164 -22.96 1.99 36.79
C ARG A 164 -23.83 1.08 35.93
N LEU A 165 -24.95 1.61 35.48
CA LEU A 165 -25.88 0.94 34.56
C LEU A 165 -26.10 1.81 33.33
N THR A 166 -25.96 1.20 32.17
CA THR A 166 -26.48 1.74 30.92
C THR A 166 -27.47 0.73 30.33
N LEU A 167 -28.76 1.08 30.29
CA LEU A 167 -29.84 0.18 29.85
C LEU A 167 -30.51 0.75 28.60
N LEU A 168 -30.35 0.05 27.47
CA LEU A 168 -30.98 0.36 26.19
C LEU A 168 -32.14 -0.63 25.94
N MET A 169 -33.34 -0.10 25.77
CA MET A 169 -34.59 -0.87 25.68
C MET A 169 -35.27 -0.59 24.34
N SER A 170 -35.83 -1.62 23.69
CA SER A 170 -36.44 -1.49 22.35
C SER A 170 -37.68 -0.60 22.32
N VAL A 171 -38.46 -0.56 23.41
CA VAL A 171 -39.71 0.20 23.54
C VAL A 171 -39.94 0.72 24.97
N GLY A 172 -40.87 1.65 25.16
CA GLY A 172 -41.31 2.12 26.47
C GLY A 172 -42.14 1.09 27.27
N VAL A 173 -42.50 1.42 28.52
CA VAL A 173 -43.22 0.51 29.46
C VAL A 173 -44.60 0.08 28.93
N THR A 174 -45.30 0.98 28.23
CA THR A 174 -46.67 0.77 27.73
C THR A 174 -46.73 0.36 26.26
N GLU A 175 -45.57 0.14 25.63
CA GLU A 175 -45.43 -0.15 24.20
C GLU A 175 -44.99 -1.62 23.99
N GLU A 176 -45.38 -2.20 22.87
CA GLU A 176 -44.99 -3.56 22.47
C GLU A 176 -43.92 -3.51 21.37
N ALA A 177 -42.89 -4.35 21.49
CA ALA A 177 -41.86 -4.51 20.48
C ALA A 177 -42.32 -5.54 19.43
N PHE A 178 -42.17 -5.23 18.14
CA PHE A 178 -42.59 -6.12 17.07
C PHE A 178 -41.41 -6.62 16.23
N GLY A 179 -41.42 -7.93 15.95
CA GLY A 179 -40.61 -8.56 14.90
C GLY A 179 -39.10 -8.49 15.09
N LEU A 180 -38.61 -8.30 16.33
CA LEU A 180 -37.19 -8.14 16.63
C LEU A 180 -36.51 -7.00 15.83
N SER A 181 -37.31 -6.02 15.41
CA SER A 181 -36.87 -4.91 14.54
C SER A 181 -35.76 -4.08 15.18
N PHE A 182 -35.81 -3.89 16.50
CA PHE A 182 -34.77 -3.20 17.26
C PHE A 182 -33.44 -3.94 17.17
N THR A 183 -33.39 -5.23 17.55
CA THR A 183 -32.12 -5.99 17.52
C THR A 183 -31.58 -6.13 16.10
N ARG A 184 -32.44 -6.31 15.09
CA ARG A 184 -32.05 -6.37 13.67
C ARG A 184 -31.36 -5.06 13.25
N THR A 185 -32.01 -3.94 13.52
CA THR A 185 -31.48 -2.61 13.20
C THR A 185 -30.23 -2.29 14.02
N LEU A 186 -30.16 -2.75 15.27
CA LEU A 186 -28.98 -2.59 16.11
C LEU A 186 -27.76 -3.29 15.49
N VAL A 187 -27.91 -4.54 15.05
CA VAL A 187 -26.83 -5.28 14.36
C VAL A 187 -26.41 -4.53 13.09
N ASP A 188 -27.37 -4.05 12.30
CA ASP A 188 -27.09 -3.28 11.08
C ASP A 188 -26.34 -1.97 11.39
N VAL A 189 -26.75 -1.22 12.41
CA VAL A 189 -26.10 0.04 12.84
C VAL A 189 -24.68 -0.23 13.36
N LEU A 190 -24.48 -1.29 14.15
CA LEU A 190 -23.16 -1.66 14.66
C LEU A 190 -22.22 -2.09 13.53
N GLY A 191 -22.72 -2.89 12.57
CA GLY A 191 -21.93 -3.33 11.42
C GLY A 191 -21.64 -2.21 10.40
N ALA A 192 -22.58 -1.29 10.20
CA ALA A 192 -22.44 -0.19 9.26
C ALA A 192 -21.71 1.03 9.82
N GLY A 193 -21.66 1.20 11.15
CA GLY A 193 -21.12 2.36 11.84
C GLY A 193 -22.00 3.62 11.75
N VAL A 194 -21.72 4.61 12.60
CA VAL A 194 -22.46 5.88 12.68
C VAL A 194 -21.61 7.00 12.05
N ALA A 195 -22.21 7.79 11.15
CA ALA A 195 -21.54 8.96 10.57
C ALA A 195 -21.20 9.99 11.64
N ASP A 196 -20.03 10.62 11.53
CA ASP A 196 -19.51 11.60 12.49
C ASP A 196 -19.33 11.09 13.94
N GLY A 197 -19.53 9.78 14.17
CA GLY A 197 -19.19 9.13 15.43
C GLY A 197 -17.66 9.02 15.56
N GLY A 198 -17.12 9.31 16.75
CA GLY A 198 -15.70 9.07 17.06
C GLY A 198 -15.31 7.59 16.98
N GLU A 199 -14.08 7.24 17.39
CA GLU A 199 -13.59 5.84 17.39
C GLU A 199 -14.54 4.87 18.12
N TYR A 200 -15.18 5.34 19.18
CA TYR A 200 -16.09 4.58 20.01
C TYR A 200 -17.51 5.15 19.93
N LEU A 201 -18.49 4.28 19.70
CA LEU A 201 -19.91 4.61 19.72
C LEU A 201 -20.44 4.56 21.15
N SER A 202 -20.99 5.68 21.62
CA SER A 202 -21.74 5.71 22.88
C SER A 202 -23.11 5.05 22.69
N VAL A 203 -23.74 4.64 23.80
CA VAL A 203 -25.07 4.03 23.74
C VAL A 203 -26.13 5.01 23.23
N GLU A 204 -25.96 6.32 23.47
CA GLU A 204 -26.80 7.38 22.91
C GLU A 204 -26.69 7.45 21.40
N ALA A 205 -25.45 7.46 20.87
CA ALA A 205 -25.23 7.52 19.43
C ALA A 205 -25.84 6.31 18.73
N VAL A 206 -25.72 5.12 19.33
CA VAL A 206 -26.36 3.90 18.81
C VAL A 206 -27.88 3.97 18.91
N ARG A 207 -28.45 4.42 20.04
CA ARG A 207 -29.90 4.63 20.18
C ARG A 207 -30.43 5.57 19.10
N ASP A 208 -29.78 6.71 18.89
CA ASP A 208 -30.24 7.72 17.95
C ASP A 208 -30.16 7.21 16.51
N ALA A 209 -29.10 6.47 16.18
CA ALA A 209 -28.96 5.81 14.88
C ALA A 209 -30.02 4.72 14.65
N VAL A 210 -30.30 3.88 15.65
CA VAL A 210 -31.34 2.85 15.58
C VAL A 210 -32.73 3.46 15.45
N ASN A 211 -33.06 4.48 16.24
CA ASN A 211 -34.33 5.18 16.17
C ASN A 211 -34.52 5.85 14.80
N THR A 212 -33.46 6.43 14.24
CA THR A 212 -33.51 7.04 12.90
C THR A 212 -33.70 6.00 11.80
N ALA A 213 -33.02 4.85 11.89
CA ALA A 213 -33.04 3.82 10.84
C ALA A 213 -34.35 3.00 10.83
N ALA A 214 -34.93 2.74 12.00
CA ALA A 214 -36.11 1.89 12.14
C ALA A 214 -37.41 2.65 12.47
N ASP A 215 -37.36 3.99 12.58
CA ASP A 215 -38.44 4.79 13.20
C ASP A 215 -38.84 4.21 14.58
N ALA A 216 -37.84 3.74 15.33
CA ALA A 216 -38.03 3.02 16.58
C ALA A 216 -38.17 3.97 17.79
N GLY A 217 -38.88 3.49 18.81
CA GLY A 217 -39.09 4.20 20.09
C GLY A 217 -38.06 3.85 21.16
N ALA A 218 -36.82 3.46 20.81
CA ALA A 218 -35.87 2.91 21.77
C ALA A 218 -35.54 3.92 22.88
N ARG A 219 -35.48 3.42 24.12
CA ARG A 219 -35.30 4.21 25.34
C ARG A 219 -33.97 3.88 26.01
N LEU A 220 -33.35 4.89 26.59
CA LEU A 220 -32.07 4.77 27.29
C LEU A 220 -32.24 5.22 28.74
N VAL A 221 -31.85 4.38 29.68
CA VAL A 221 -31.74 4.69 31.11
C VAL A 221 -30.28 4.61 31.51
N ARG A 222 -29.82 5.61 32.26
CA ARG A 222 -28.45 5.68 32.77
C ARG A 222 -28.47 5.93 34.27
N MET A 223 -27.65 5.17 34.97
CA MET A 223 -27.37 5.37 36.38
C MET A 223 -25.87 5.40 36.56
N ASP A 224 -25.38 6.44 37.23
CA ASP A 224 -23.96 6.67 37.43
C ASP A 224 -23.69 7.00 38.90
N GLY A 225 -23.30 5.98 39.66
CA GLY A 225 -22.90 6.10 41.06
C GLY A 225 -21.43 6.41 41.28
N ASP A 226 -20.63 6.55 40.21
CA ASP A 226 -19.20 6.88 40.31
C ASP A 226 -18.81 7.92 39.24
N PRO A 227 -18.54 9.18 39.60
CA PRO A 227 -18.34 10.26 38.64
C PRO A 227 -16.96 10.27 37.95
N PHE A 228 -16.02 9.38 38.30
CA PHE A 228 -14.61 9.49 37.85
C PHE A 228 -14.17 8.48 36.78
N GLY A 229 -15.05 7.58 36.30
CA GLY A 229 -14.68 6.53 35.33
C GLY A 229 -14.81 6.94 33.87
N GLN A 230 -13.87 6.48 33.05
CA GLN A 230 -13.58 7.00 31.71
C GLN A 230 -14.20 6.21 30.53
N HIS A 231 -15.04 5.20 30.75
CA HIS A 231 -15.44 4.29 29.67
C HIS A 231 -16.96 4.09 29.61
N ARG A 232 -17.61 4.58 28.55
CA ARG A 232 -19.04 4.35 28.24
C ARG A 232 -19.27 4.23 26.75
N TRP A 233 -18.78 3.13 26.20
CA TRP A 233 -18.97 2.82 24.78
C TRP A 233 -19.59 1.43 24.62
N LEU A 234 -20.47 1.30 23.64
CA LEU A 234 -21.13 0.04 23.30
C LEU A 234 -20.29 -0.77 22.32
N ALA A 235 -19.83 -0.11 21.26
CA ALA A 235 -19.05 -0.67 20.18
C ALA A 235 -18.03 0.35 19.66
N ARG A 236 -17.05 -0.12 18.90
CA ARG A 236 -16.17 0.67 18.04
C ARG A 236 -16.90 1.06 16.77
N ASN A 237 -16.61 2.25 16.25
CA ASN A 237 -17.24 2.75 15.04
C ASN A 237 -16.50 2.24 13.80
N VAL A 238 -17.08 1.26 13.10
CA VAL A 238 -16.48 0.66 11.90
C VAL A 238 -16.23 1.72 10.80
N ARG A 239 -17.08 2.76 10.70
CA ARG A 239 -16.86 3.88 9.77
C ARG A 239 -15.63 4.72 10.07
N HIS A 240 -15.23 4.81 11.34
CA HIS A 240 -14.01 5.53 11.73
C HIS A 240 -12.76 4.82 11.18
N VAL A 241 -12.74 3.48 11.22
CA VAL A 241 -11.64 2.66 10.67
C VAL A 241 -11.64 2.70 9.13
N GLN A 242 -12.82 2.75 8.50
CA GLN A 242 -12.93 2.80 7.03
C GLN A 242 -12.57 4.16 6.43
N THR A 243 -12.72 5.26 7.18
CA THR A 243 -12.37 6.61 6.70
C THR A 243 -10.91 6.99 6.98
N ARG A 244 -10.25 6.33 7.93
CA ARG A 244 -8.81 6.46 8.17
C ARG A 244 -8.25 5.08 8.53
N GLY A 245 -7.51 4.47 7.61
CA GLY A 245 -6.55 3.42 7.97
C GLY A 245 -5.61 3.90 9.07
N PRO A 246 -4.79 3.00 9.68
CA PRO A 246 -3.91 3.39 10.78
C PRO A 246 -3.09 4.63 10.39
N LEU A 247 -2.99 5.60 11.31
CA LEU A 247 -2.34 6.89 11.07
C LEU A 247 -0.92 6.69 10.53
N LEU A 248 -0.23 5.72 11.10
CA LEU A 248 1.13 5.32 10.78
C LEU A 248 1.14 3.95 10.11
N GLY A 249 2.09 3.76 9.20
CA GLY A 249 2.46 2.46 8.66
C GLY A 249 3.47 1.76 9.55
N ALA A 250 3.82 0.52 9.19
CA ALA A 250 4.75 -0.28 9.98
C ALA A 250 6.12 0.39 10.17
N VAL A 251 6.60 1.14 9.16
CA VAL A 251 7.88 1.87 9.26
C VAL A 251 7.75 3.01 10.26
N GLY A 252 6.67 3.80 10.18
CA GLY A 252 6.46 4.89 11.11
C GLY A 252 6.31 4.42 12.55
N GLU A 253 5.57 3.33 12.77
CA GLU A 253 5.43 2.71 14.10
C GLU A 253 6.76 2.20 14.66
N GLU A 254 7.54 1.47 13.85
CA GLU A 254 8.84 0.91 14.25
C GLU A 254 9.84 2.01 14.60
N GLU A 255 10.00 3.03 13.75
CA GLU A 255 10.93 4.14 13.98
C GLU A 255 10.52 4.98 15.19
N LEU A 256 9.21 5.20 15.39
CA LEU A 256 8.70 5.94 16.53
C LEU A 256 8.94 5.17 17.83
N ALA A 257 8.64 3.87 17.86
CA ALA A 257 8.89 3.02 19.01
C ALA A 257 10.38 2.98 19.36
N TRP A 258 11.25 2.78 18.36
CA TRP A 258 12.70 2.77 18.52
C TRP A 258 13.22 4.11 19.06
N ALA A 259 12.74 5.24 18.54
CA ALA A 259 13.21 6.55 18.96
C ALA A 259 12.75 6.96 20.36
N LEU A 260 11.61 6.43 20.83
CA LEU A 260 11.08 6.70 22.18
C LEU A 260 11.62 5.74 23.24
N GLU A 261 12.14 4.57 22.85
CA GLU A 261 12.66 3.54 23.78
C GLU A 261 13.69 4.07 24.79
N PRO A 262 14.70 4.88 24.40
CA PRO A 262 15.71 5.39 25.33
C PRO A 262 15.18 6.39 26.36
N LEU A 263 13.99 6.97 26.11
CA LEU A 263 13.36 7.98 26.98
C LEU A 263 12.57 7.37 28.14
N GLY A 264 12.51 6.04 28.23
CA GLY A 264 11.99 5.30 29.39
C GLY A 264 10.47 5.42 29.63
N GLU A 265 10.02 5.00 30.82
CA GLU A 265 8.59 4.93 31.16
C GLU A 265 7.86 6.28 31.13
N THR A 266 8.58 7.40 31.21
CA THR A 266 8.04 8.76 31.09
C THR A 266 7.47 9.07 29.70
N SER A 267 7.76 8.24 28.69
CA SER A 267 7.33 8.43 27.30
C SER A 267 6.45 7.28 26.77
N ARG A 268 5.83 6.47 27.64
CA ARG A 268 4.85 5.44 27.23
C ARG A 268 3.55 6.09 26.77
N HIS A 269 3.59 6.74 25.62
CA HIS A 269 2.41 7.28 24.96
C HIS A 269 1.65 6.14 24.29
N SER A 270 0.32 6.21 24.33
CA SER A 270 -0.52 5.40 23.45
C SER A 270 -0.09 5.63 21.99
N ALA A 271 -0.18 4.60 21.16
CA ALA A 271 0.13 4.73 19.73
C ALA A 271 -0.65 5.94 19.16
N PRO A 272 0.00 6.83 18.40
CA PRO A 272 -0.68 8.02 17.89
C PRO A 272 -1.78 7.60 16.91
N HIS A 273 -3.01 7.99 17.20
CA HIS A 273 -4.17 7.70 16.35
C HIS A 273 -4.58 8.92 15.52
N SER A 274 -4.04 10.10 15.83
CA SER A 274 -4.26 11.34 15.07
C SER A 274 -2.99 12.19 14.92
N THR A 275 -2.99 13.09 13.93
CA THR A 275 -1.95 14.14 13.79
C THR A 275 -1.81 14.98 15.06
N ALA A 276 -2.91 15.24 15.77
CA ALA A 276 -2.90 15.98 17.02
C ALA A 276 -2.16 15.26 18.15
N ASP A 277 -2.13 13.92 18.13
CA ASP A 277 -1.35 13.13 19.09
C ASP A 277 0.15 13.25 18.81
N LEU A 278 0.57 13.22 17.54
CA LEU A 278 1.96 13.47 17.16
C LEU A 278 2.41 14.90 17.50
N GLU A 279 1.55 15.90 17.31
CA GLU A 279 1.85 17.28 17.70
C GLU A 279 1.94 17.46 19.22
N ARG A 280 1.11 16.73 19.98
CA ARG A 280 1.18 16.71 21.45
C ARG A 280 2.50 16.08 21.90
N LEU A 281 2.84 14.91 21.35
CA LEU A 281 4.11 14.24 21.61
C LEU A 281 5.30 15.14 21.28
N ARG A 282 5.27 15.84 20.15
CA ARG A 282 6.30 16.80 19.77
C ARG A 282 6.48 17.90 20.83
N LYS A 283 5.39 18.47 21.34
CA LYS A 283 5.43 19.51 22.38
C LYS A 283 5.97 18.96 23.70
N GLU A 284 5.59 17.75 24.06
CA GLU A 284 6.08 17.06 25.26
C GLU A 284 7.58 16.82 25.18
N LEU A 285 8.09 16.29 24.06
CA LEU A 285 9.52 16.10 23.81
C LEU A 285 10.33 17.41 23.90
N LEU A 286 9.79 18.53 23.38
CA LEU A 286 10.41 19.85 23.51
C LEU A 286 10.44 20.37 24.95
N GLY A 287 9.54 19.87 25.81
CA GLY A 287 9.43 20.25 27.21
C GLY A 287 10.33 19.44 28.16
N ILE A 288 11.00 18.38 27.69
CA ILE A 288 11.87 17.53 28.52
C ILE A 288 13.13 18.31 28.92
N PRO A 289 13.37 18.57 30.22
CA PRO A 289 14.57 19.24 30.67
C PRO A 289 15.81 18.35 30.46
N CYS A 290 16.88 18.91 29.90
CA CYS A 290 18.17 18.21 29.78
C CYS A 290 18.65 17.72 31.16
N GLY A 291 18.62 16.41 31.40
CA GLY A 291 19.23 15.77 32.58
C GLY A 291 18.35 14.86 33.44
N LEU A 292 17.05 14.68 33.14
CA LEU A 292 16.15 13.91 34.03
C LEU A 292 15.58 12.60 33.46
N SER A 293 15.68 12.35 32.14
CA SER A 293 15.45 11.03 31.51
C SER A 293 15.90 11.10 30.04
N GLY A 294 16.84 10.23 29.62
CA GLY A 294 17.43 10.22 28.27
C GLY A 294 18.55 11.24 28.04
N SER A 295 19.47 10.93 27.12
CA SER A 295 20.47 11.90 26.64
C SER A 295 19.78 13.00 25.81
N ALA A 296 20.32 14.22 25.79
CA ALA A 296 19.85 15.27 24.88
C ALA A 296 19.88 14.83 23.40
N ALA A 297 20.77 13.87 23.08
CA ALA A 297 20.82 13.23 21.78
C ALA A 297 19.56 12.38 21.49
N ASP A 298 19.03 11.66 22.48
CA ASP A 298 17.87 10.77 22.33
C ASP A 298 16.59 11.59 22.08
N VAL A 299 16.40 12.68 22.83
CA VAL A 299 15.29 13.63 22.60
C VAL A 299 15.39 14.24 21.19
N THR A 300 16.59 14.56 20.73
CA THR A 300 16.81 15.07 19.37
C THR A 300 16.45 14.03 18.29
N VAL A 301 16.75 12.75 18.52
CA VAL A 301 16.37 11.65 17.63
C VAL A 301 14.85 11.47 17.60
N ALA A 302 14.20 11.45 18.76
CA ALA A 302 12.74 11.34 18.88
C ALA A 302 12.02 12.50 18.18
N LEU A 303 12.43 13.74 18.44
CA LEU A 303 11.89 14.92 17.74
C LEU A 303 12.05 14.82 16.23
N ARG A 304 13.19 14.31 15.76
CA ARG A 304 13.45 14.14 14.33
C ARG A 304 12.54 13.10 13.68
N VAL A 305 12.21 12.02 14.38
CA VAL A 305 11.26 11.00 13.88
C VAL A 305 9.84 11.58 13.87
N VAL A 306 9.41 12.23 14.95
CA VAL A 306 8.09 12.87 15.03
C VAL A 306 7.91 13.95 13.96
N ASP A 307 8.91 14.81 13.74
CA ASP A 307 8.92 15.79 12.66
C ASP A 307 8.84 15.10 11.29
N GLY A 308 9.58 14.00 11.10
CA GLY A 308 9.51 13.20 9.87
C GLY A 308 8.13 12.58 9.61
N LEU A 309 7.44 12.12 10.64
CA LEU A 309 6.08 11.60 10.52
C LEU A 309 5.07 12.70 10.20
N LEU A 310 5.19 13.87 10.83
CA LEU A 310 4.37 15.04 10.50
C LEU A 310 4.60 15.51 9.06
N ASP A 311 5.85 15.50 8.59
CA ASP A 311 6.21 15.79 7.19
C ASP A 311 5.56 14.80 6.22
N ALA A 312 5.58 13.51 6.53
CA ALA A 312 4.94 12.45 5.73
C ALA A 312 3.42 12.66 5.66
N LEU A 313 2.76 12.95 6.80
CA LEU A 313 1.32 13.22 6.84
C LEU A 313 0.93 14.46 6.04
N ARG A 314 1.67 15.57 6.17
CA ARG A 314 1.44 16.80 5.39
C ARG A 314 1.59 16.57 3.89
N THR A 315 2.53 15.69 3.51
CA THR A 315 2.73 15.32 2.11
C THR A 315 1.61 14.42 1.61
N ALA A 316 1.13 13.48 2.43
CA ALA A 316 -0.04 12.66 2.10
C ALA A 316 -1.28 13.54 1.90
N ASP A 317 -1.47 14.58 2.72
CA ASP A 317 -2.59 15.52 2.58
C ASP A 317 -2.52 16.32 1.26
N LEU A 318 -1.35 16.84 0.89
CA LEU A 318 -1.14 17.47 -0.43
C LEU A 318 -1.56 16.51 -1.57
N LEU A 319 -1.15 15.24 -1.47
CA LEU A 319 -1.37 14.23 -2.51
C LEU A 319 -2.80 13.70 -2.56
N ARG A 320 -3.56 13.79 -1.46
CA ARG A 320 -5.02 13.52 -1.47
C ARG A 320 -5.78 14.61 -2.22
N SER A 321 -5.33 15.86 -2.13
CA SER A 321 -5.87 16.99 -2.89
C SER A 321 -5.04 17.29 -4.15
N TRP A 322 -4.47 16.25 -4.78
CA TRP A 322 -3.53 16.45 -5.88
C TRP A 322 -4.19 17.15 -7.08
N PRO A 323 -3.60 18.24 -7.60
CA PRO A 323 -4.20 19.01 -8.69
C PRO A 323 -3.99 18.39 -10.09
N GLY A 324 -3.17 17.35 -10.21
CA GLY A 324 -2.87 16.65 -11.47
C GLY A 324 -3.80 15.48 -11.76
N THR A 325 -3.34 14.53 -12.57
CA THR A 325 -4.11 13.32 -12.85
C THR A 325 -4.27 12.45 -11.59
N PRO A 326 -5.33 11.64 -11.46
CA PRO A 326 -5.54 10.80 -10.28
C PRO A 326 -4.32 9.90 -9.97
N LEU A 327 -3.96 9.83 -8.69
CA LEU A 327 -2.85 8.99 -8.24
C LEU A 327 -3.26 7.52 -8.27
N THR A 328 -2.47 6.69 -8.97
CA THR A 328 -2.62 5.23 -9.00
C THR A 328 -1.48 4.59 -8.22
N SER A 329 -1.66 3.34 -7.75
CA SER A 329 -0.60 2.60 -7.06
C SER A 329 0.68 2.51 -7.90
N GLU A 330 0.56 2.31 -9.21
CA GLU A 330 1.69 2.25 -10.15
C GLU A 330 2.47 3.58 -10.18
N ARG A 331 1.77 4.71 -10.32
CA ARG A 331 2.40 6.05 -10.33
C ARG A 331 3.13 6.33 -9.02
N ILE A 332 2.53 5.94 -7.89
CA ILE A 332 3.15 6.07 -6.57
C ILE A 332 4.42 5.21 -6.49
N ARG A 333 4.38 3.94 -6.92
CA ARG A 333 5.55 3.05 -6.92
C ARG A 333 6.67 3.61 -7.80
N ARG A 334 6.35 4.05 -9.01
CA ARG A 334 7.31 4.64 -9.95
C ARG A 334 8.00 5.87 -9.37
N ALA A 335 7.22 6.82 -8.86
CA ALA A 335 7.77 8.02 -8.24
C ALA A 335 8.60 7.68 -6.99
N ALA A 336 8.15 6.74 -6.15
CA ALA A 336 8.87 6.33 -4.94
C ALA A 336 10.22 5.68 -5.26
N ARG A 337 10.29 4.85 -6.31
CA ARG A 337 11.56 4.27 -6.82
C ARG A 337 12.49 5.37 -7.36
N ALA A 338 11.96 6.28 -8.18
CA ALA A 338 12.73 7.38 -8.75
C ALA A 338 13.36 8.28 -7.66
N ALA A 339 12.60 8.53 -6.60
CA ALA A 339 12.98 9.40 -5.49
C ALA A 339 13.90 8.71 -4.47
N GLY A 340 13.53 7.49 -4.07
CA GLY A 340 14.22 6.71 -3.05
C GLY A 340 15.51 6.07 -3.54
N GLY A 341 15.69 5.97 -4.87
CA GLY A 341 16.87 5.36 -5.46
C GLY A 341 17.05 3.91 -4.99
N THR A 342 18.29 3.58 -4.62
CA THR A 342 18.75 2.19 -4.47
C THR A 342 18.30 1.52 -3.16
N THR A 343 17.80 2.32 -2.22
CA THR A 343 17.38 1.91 -0.88
C THR A 343 15.87 1.74 -0.74
N ALA A 344 15.08 2.05 -1.77
CA ALA A 344 13.63 2.08 -1.70
C ALA A 344 12.99 0.99 -2.56
N THR A 345 12.85 -0.21 -2.01
CA THR A 345 11.83 -1.14 -2.51
C THR A 345 10.46 -0.57 -2.11
N PRO A 346 9.49 -0.40 -3.02
CA PRO A 346 8.17 0.06 -2.61
C PRO A 346 7.49 -0.99 -1.70
N PRO A 347 6.65 -0.54 -0.74
CA PRO A 347 5.82 -1.43 0.09
C PRO A 347 4.90 -2.31 -0.77
N GLY A 348 4.59 -3.51 -0.26
CA GLY A 348 3.61 -4.41 -0.88
C GLY A 348 2.14 -4.01 -0.65
N ALA A 349 1.90 -2.89 0.04
CA ALA A 349 0.58 -2.34 0.24
C ALA A 349 0.00 -1.74 -1.06
N ASP A 350 -1.31 -1.46 -1.04
CA ASP A 350 -2.05 -0.84 -2.15
C ASP A 350 -2.80 0.42 -1.70
N GLY A 351 -3.20 1.26 -2.65
CA GLY A 351 -4.07 2.42 -2.42
C GLY A 351 -3.48 3.45 -1.44
N SER A 352 -4.31 3.92 -0.50
CA SER A 352 -3.92 4.93 0.49
C SER A 352 -2.83 4.46 1.45
N ASP A 353 -2.77 3.16 1.74
CA ASP A 353 -1.74 2.56 2.60
C ASP A 353 -0.37 2.59 1.91
N LEU A 354 -0.33 2.30 0.60
CA LEU A 354 0.89 2.41 -0.20
C LEU A 354 1.47 3.83 -0.19
N LEU A 355 0.61 4.85 -0.26
CA LEU A 355 1.06 6.24 -0.22
C LEU A 355 1.71 6.58 1.13
N ARG A 356 1.04 6.24 2.23
CA ARG A 356 1.56 6.44 3.60
C ARG A 356 2.91 5.74 3.78
N ASP A 357 2.96 4.45 3.47
CA ASP A 357 4.14 3.61 3.70
C ASP A 357 5.33 4.07 2.83
N CYS A 358 5.08 4.55 1.61
CA CYS A 358 6.11 5.15 0.76
C CYS A 358 6.70 6.43 1.38
N LEU A 359 5.84 7.34 1.87
CA LEU A 359 6.26 8.63 2.43
C LEU A 359 7.05 8.44 3.73
N GLU A 360 6.60 7.55 4.61
CA GLU A 360 7.33 7.20 5.84
C GLU A 360 8.71 6.65 5.52
N ARG A 361 8.81 5.71 4.57
CA ARG A 361 10.08 5.13 4.16
C ARG A 361 11.02 6.16 3.56
N LEU A 362 10.53 7.01 2.65
CA LEU A 362 11.31 8.08 2.03
C LEU A 362 11.84 9.06 3.06
N ARG A 363 11.04 9.42 4.07
CA ARG A 363 11.38 10.45 5.04
C ARG A 363 12.24 9.94 6.21
N LEU A 364 12.07 8.68 6.60
CA LEU A 364 12.72 8.10 7.78
C LEU A 364 13.91 7.22 7.43
N ARG A 365 13.85 6.43 6.34
CA ARG A 365 14.85 5.39 6.02
C ARG A 365 15.74 5.70 4.83
N VAL A 366 15.27 6.48 3.86
CA VAL A 366 16.10 6.89 2.71
C VAL A 366 17.02 8.03 3.15
N HIS A 367 18.22 7.68 3.61
CA HIS A 367 19.25 8.65 3.95
C HIS A 367 20.38 8.64 2.91
N ARG A 368 20.68 9.83 2.36
CA ARG A 368 21.90 10.06 1.56
C ARG A 368 22.86 10.90 2.40
N PRO A 369 24.08 10.41 2.70
CA PRO A 369 25.07 11.18 3.44
C PRO A 369 25.30 12.56 2.79
N GLY A 370 25.29 13.61 3.60
CA GLY A 370 25.49 14.99 3.13
C GLY A 370 24.28 15.64 2.45
N CYS A 371 23.15 14.92 2.30
CA CYS A 371 21.90 15.48 1.78
C CYS A 371 20.89 15.75 2.89
N SER A 372 19.97 16.67 2.63
CA SER A 372 18.81 16.91 3.48
C SER A 372 17.89 15.67 3.54
N ARG A 373 17.25 15.45 4.70
CA ARG A 373 16.33 14.33 4.91
C ARG A 373 14.98 14.52 4.21
N THR A 374 14.66 15.74 3.79
CA THR A 374 13.45 16.04 3.01
C THR A 374 13.67 15.82 1.51
N ALA A 375 14.92 15.70 1.06
CA ALA A 375 15.26 15.59 -0.36
C ALA A 375 14.62 14.40 -1.09
N PRO A 376 14.57 13.17 -0.53
CA PRO A 376 13.85 12.07 -1.17
C PRO A 376 12.36 12.36 -1.31
N MET A 377 11.74 12.99 -0.32
CA MET A 377 10.31 13.33 -0.39
C MET A 377 10.04 14.44 -1.40
N ALA A 378 10.93 15.42 -1.51
CA ALA A 378 10.87 16.45 -2.54
C ALA A 378 11.05 15.87 -3.96
N ALA A 379 11.98 14.94 -4.14
CA ALA A 379 12.16 14.22 -5.40
C ALA A 379 10.93 13.38 -5.78
N PHE A 380 10.24 12.81 -4.80
CA PHE A 380 9.00 12.07 -5.00
C PHE A 380 7.88 12.97 -5.52
N VAL A 381 7.66 14.11 -4.87
CA VAL A 381 6.66 15.11 -5.31
C VAL A 381 7.01 15.69 -6.67
N ALA A 382 8.28 16.01 -6.93
CA ALA A 382 8.73 16.50 -8.23
C ALA A 382 8.55 15.47 -9.36
N ALA A 383 8.76 14.18 -9.10
CA ALA A 383 8.51 13.12 -10.08
C ALA A 383 7.03 13.02 -10.46
N LEU A 384 6.12 13.05 -9.46
CA LEU A 384 4.67 13.07 -9.72
C LEU A 384 4.24 14.35 -10.46
N ALA A 385 4.80 15.50 -10.07
CA ALA A 385 4.54 16.78 -10.74
C ALA A 385 5.03 16.78 -12.19
N GLY A 386 6.19 16.20 -12.46
CA GLY A 386 6.75 16.03 -13.80
C GLY A 386 5.84 15.25 -14.73
N ASP A 387 5.32 14.11 -14.26
CA ASP A 387 4.36 13.29 -15.02
C ASP A 387 3.11 14.10 -15.44
N ASP A 388 2.66 15.02 -14.58
CA ASP A 388 1.50 15.89 -14.81
C ASP A 388 1.86 17.24 -15.45
N ARG A 389 3.13 17.47 -15.81
CA ARG A 389 3.66 18.74 -16.33
C ARG A 389 3.36 19.94 -15.43
N LEU A 390 3.36 19.72 -14.12
CA LEU A 390 3.20 20.76 -13.11
C LEU A 390 4.57 21.37 -12.77
N GLY A 391 4.66 22.70 -12.84
CA GLY A 391 5.88 23.43 -12.47
C GLY A 391 6.05 23.67 -10.97
N PRO A 392 7.26 24.00 -10.51
CA PRO A 392 7.56 24.28 -9.09
C PRO A 392 6.76 25.47 -8.52
N ASP A 393 6.42 26.45 -9.36
CA ASP A 393 5.75 27.70 -8.96
C ASP A 393 4.26 27.53 -8.61
N ARG A 394 3.74 26.30 -8.64
CA ARG A 394 2.36 26.02 -8.23
C ARG A 394 2.14 26.41 -6.77
N PRO A 395 1.08 27.19 -6.44
CA PRO A 395 0.83 27.65 -5.08
C PRO A 395 0.78 26.52 -4.04
N GLU A 396 0.18 25.39 -4.40
CA GLU A 396 0.00 24.22 -3.54
C GLU A 396 1.36 23.57 -3.21
N LEU A 397 2.21 23.38 -4.23
CA LEU A 397 3.55 22.82 -4.07
C LEU A 397 4.46 23.77 -3.29
N THR A 398 4.39 25.06 -3.58
CA THR A 398 5.16 26.08 -2.88
C THR A 398 4.75 26.19 -1.41
N ALA A 399 3.45 26.14 -1.11
CA ALA A 399 2.92 26.18 0.26
C ALA A 399 3.34 24.93 1.04
N TRP A 400 3.23 23.74 0.43
CA TRP A 400 3.70 22.49 1.02
C TRP A 400 5.21 22.53 1.31
N ALA A 401 6.03 22.94 0.33
CA ALA A 401 7.48 22.96 0.47
C ALA A 401 7.93 23.91 1.58
N ARG A 402 7.25 25.04 1.78
CA ARG A 402 7.50 25.94 2.93
C ARG A 402 7.10 25.29 4.25
N THR A 403 5.98 24.58 4.29
CA THR A 403 5.45 23.93 5.51
C THR A 403 6.36 22.80 6.00
N VAL A 404 6.94 22.04 5.08
CA VAL A 404 7.85 20.92 5.35
C VAL A 404 9.32 21.36 5.40
N GLY A 405 9.64 22.60 4.99
CA GLY A 405 11.01 23.10 4.92
C GLY A 405 11.85 22.46 3.81
N ALA A 406 11.22 22.13 2.68
CA ALA A 406 11.82 21.44 1.54
C ALA A 406 11.93 22.31 0.26
N VAL A 407 11.95 23.65 0.40
CA VAL A 407 11.89 24.59 -0.74
C VAL A 407 13.08 24.42 -1.69
N VAL A 408 14.30 24.33 -1.15
CA VAL A 408 15.51 24.18 -1.96
C VAL A 408 15.53 22.80 -2.60
N GLU A 409 15.23 21.76 -1.81
CA GLU A 409 15.21 20.38 -2.25
C GLU A 409 14.18 20.13 -3.37
N LEU A 410 13.02 20.80 -3.32
CA LEU A 410 12.02 20.73 -4.38
C LEU A 410 12.53 21.36 -5.66
N ASN A 411 13.12 22.56 -5.58
CA ASN A 411 13.69 23.24 -6.75
C ASN A 411 14.85 22.44 -7.36
N ASP A 412 15.73 21.88 -6.53
CA ASP A 412 16.83 21.00 -6.97
C ASP A 412 16.29 19.74 -7.65
N ALA A 413 15.20 19.16 -7.13
CA ALA A 413 14.56 18.00 -7.74
C ALA A 413 13.95 18.32 -9.13
N PHE A 414 13.30 19.48 -9.29
CA PHE A 414 12.81 19.94 -10.59
C PHE A 414 13.95 20.26 -11.55
N ALA A 415 15.03 20.87 -11.08
CA ALA A 415 16.22 21.14 -11.90
C ALA A 415 16.85 19.82 -12.39
N ALA A 416 16.97 18.82 -11.52
CA ALA A 416 17.46 17.49 -11.88
C ALA A 416 16.53 16.77 -12.88
N LEU A 417 15.20 16.94 -12.76
CA LEU A 417 14.24 16.39 -13.72
C LEU A 417 14.40 17.06 -15.09
N ALA A 418 14.47 18.40 -15.13
CA ALA A 418 14.67 19.16 -16.36
C ALA A 418 16.02 18.83 -17.04
N GLU A 419 17.08 18.62 -16.26
CA GLU A 419 18.39 18.19 -16.79
C GLU A 419 18.32 16.79 -17.41
N ARG A 420 17.57 15.86 -16.81
CA ARG A 420 17.35 14.52 -17.37
C ARG A 420 16.58 14.58 -18.68
N GLU A 421 15.48 15.33 -18.73
CA GLU A 421 14.70 15.55 -19.96
C GLU A 421 15.53 16.21 -21.07
N THR A 422 16.35 17.20 -20.70
CA THR A 422 17.24 17.87 -21.66
C THR A 422 18.31 16.92 -22.18
N SER A 423 18.82 16.04 -21.32
CA SER A 423 19.83 15.04 -21.69
C SER A 423 19.26 13.92 -22.56
N SER A 424 17.99 13.56 -22.40
CA SER A 424 17.32 12.55 -23.23
C SER A 424 16.64 13.10 -24.49
N ARG A 425 16.55 14.44 -24.63
CA ARG A 425 15.86 15.13 -25.73
C ARG A 425 16.35 14.71 -27.11
N LEU A 426 17.66 14.76 -27.35
CA LEU A 426 18.26 14.41 -28.64
C LEU A 426 18.76 12.97 -28.64
N ARG A 427 18.38 12.22 -29.67
CA ARG A 427 18.78 10.84 -29.90
C ARG A 427 19.48 10.72 -31.24
N LEU A 428 20.73 10.26 -31.24
CA LEU A 428 21.43 9.88 -32.46
C LEU A 428 21.23 8.39 -32.71
N VAL A 429 20.57 8.02 -33.79
CA VAL A 429 20.50 6.63 -34.27
C VAL A 429 21.63 6.42 -35.27
N VAL A 430 22.51 5.46 -35.01
CA VAL A 430 23.54 4.97 -35.95
C VAL A 430 23.14 3.56 -36.37
N SER A 431 22.73 3.40 -37.61
CA SER A 431 22.28 2.11 -38.15
C SER A 431 23.35 1.46 -39.01
N LEU A 432 23.52 0.17 -38.77
CA LEU A 432 24.36 -0.75 -39.53
C LEU A 432 23.48 -1.71 -40.38
N HIS A 433 22.20 -1.36 -40.61
CA HIS A 433 21.25 -2.20 -41.33
C HIS A 433 21.67 -2.56 -42.77
N ALA A 434 22.49 -1.74 -43.43
CA ALA A 434 23.01 -1.98 -44.78
C ALA A 434 24.07 -3.11 -44.85
N ALA A 435 24.28 -3.84 -43.76
CA ALA A 435 25.16 -5.01 -43.72
C ALA A 435 24.58 -6.16 -44.55
N LEU A 436 25.41 -6.75 -45.41
CA LEU A 436 25.07 -7.99 -46.13
C LEU A 436 25.43 -9.21 -45.25
N ALA A 437 24.49 -10.14 -45.09
CA ALA A 437 24.71 -11.48 -44.54
C ALA A 437 25.49 -11.53 -43.20
N ASP A 438 25.01 -10.79 -42.18
CA ASP A 438 25.58 -10.77 -40.81
C ASP A 438 27.02 -10.23 -40.67
N ASP A 439 27.52 -9.57 -41.71
CA ASP A 439 28.84 -8.93 -41.72
C ASP A 439 28.78 -7.43 -41.35
N TRP A 440 29.91 -6.73 -41.41
CA TRP A 440 29.99 -5.29 -41.20
C TRP A 440 29.54 -4.52 -42.45
N PRO A 441 28.85 -3.37 -42.30
CA PRO A 441 28.36 -2.61 -43.45
C PRO A 441 29.45 -1.78 -44.14
N GLU A 442 29.22 -1.44 -45.40
CA GLU A 442 30.04 -0.49 -46.15
C GLU A 442 29.65 0.98 -45.88
N THR A 443 28.47 1.20 -45.30
CA THR A 443 27.95 2.52 -44.97
C THR A 443 27.33 2.54 -43.57
N LEU A 444 27.58 3.63 -42.83
CA LEU A 444 26.89 3.96 -41.59
C LEU A 444 25.84 5.01 -41.90
N ALA A 445 24.58 4.68 -41.70
CA ALA A 445 23.48 5.63 -41.81
C ALA A 445 23.17 6.22 -40.43
N ALA A 446 23.06 7.54 -40.35
CA ALA A 446 22.85 8.23 -39.09
C ALA A 446 21.67 9.20 -39.14
N TRP A 447 20.81 9.16 -38.12
CA TRP A 447 19.67 10.06 -37.94
C TRP A 447 19.76 10.76 -36.60
N LEU A 448 19.53 12.07 -36.60
CA LEU A 448 19.33 12.84 -35.39
C LEU A 448 17.83 13.08 -35.19
N LEU A 449 17.34 12.66 -34.03
CA LEU A 449 15.95 12.83 -33.61
C LEU A 449 15.88 13.80 -32.44
N ASP A 450 14.85 14.64 -32.41
CA ASP A 450 14.49 15.52 -31.28
C ASP A 450 13.08 15.14 -30.81
N ARG A 451 12.98 14.51 -29.63
CA ARG A 451 11.70 14.01 -29.08
C ARG A 451 10.91 13.12 -30.07
N GLY A 452 11.63 12.30 -30.84
CA GLY A 452 11.07 11.39 -31.83
C GLY A 452 10.88 12.01 -33.23
N GLU A 453 10.98 13.32 -33.38
CA GLU A 453 10.90 13.97 -34.69
C GLU A 453 12.25 13.94 -35.42
N HIS A 454 12.21 13.63 -36.72
CA HIS A 454 13.39 13.61 -37.57
C HIS A 454 13.94 15.04 -37.81
N VAL A 455 15.18 15.28 -37.39
CA VAL A 455 15.86 16.57 -37.57
C VAL A 455 16.81 16.54 -38.76
N ALA A 456 17.65 15.51 -38.85
CA ALA A 456 18.68 15.42 -39.88
C ALA A 456 19.10 13.97 -40.11
N HIS A 457 19.49 13.67 -41.35
CA HIS A 457 20.00 12.37 -41.76
C HIS A 457 21.29 12.52 -42.59
N ARG A 458 22.22 11.58 -42.43
CA ARG A 458 23.43 11.51 -43.25
C ARG A 458 24.03 10.10 -43.28
N GLU A 459 24.59 9.73 -44.42
CA GLU A 459 25.36 8.51 -44.60
C GLU A 459 26.88 8.75 -44.61
N PHE A 460 27.63 7.76 -44.13
CA PHE A 460 29.08 7.79 -44.01
C PHE A 460 29.66 6.47 -44.52
N ALA A 461 30.48 6.52 -45.57
CA ALA A 461 31.19 5.34 -46.06
C ALA A 461 32.20 4.85 -45.01
N CYS A 462 32.30 3.53 -44.83
CA CYS A 462 33.27 2.87 -43.98
C CYS A 462 33.77 1.57 -44.60
N THR A 463 34.93 1.10 -44.17
CA THR A 463 35.41 -0.24 -44.53
C THR A 463 34.54 -1.28 -43.80
N PRO A 464 34.05 -2.34 -44.47
CA PRO A 464 33.22 -3.39 -43.87
C PRO A 464 34.05 -4.26 -42.93
N SER A 465 34.37 -3.70 -41.77
CA SER A 465 35.09 -4.35 -40.67
C SER A 465 34.80 -3.61 -39.37
N ARG A 466 35.05 -4.28 -38.24
CA ARG A 466 34.95 -3.64 -36.91
C ARG A 466 35.73 -2.34 -36.85
N SER A 467 37.01 -2.38 -37.27
CA SER A 467 37.89 -1.23 -37.21
C SER A 467 37.41 -0.10 -38.15
N GLY A 468 36.92 -0.44 -39.33
CA GLY A 468 36.38 0.55 -40.28
C GLY A 468 35.15 1.27 -39.75
N VAL A 469 34.21 0.54 -39.12
CA VAL A 469 33.05 1.15 -38.45
C VAL A 469 33.49 2.02 -37.26
N GLU A 470 34.37 1.51 -36.40
CA GLU A 470 34.88 2.26 -35.24
C GLU A 470 35.64 3.53 -35.67
N GLN A 471 36.35 3.51 -36.81
CA GLN A 471 36.99 4.69 -37.41
C GLN A 471 36.01 5.68 -38.06
N GLY A 472 34.82 5.21 -38.47
CA GLY A 472 33.75 6.04 -39.02
C GLY A 472 32.95 6.79 -37.94
N LEU A 473 32.77 6.19 -36.76
CA LEU A 473 32.00 6.78 -35.65
C LEU A 473 32.40 8.21 -35.25
N PRO A 474 33.69 8.61 -35.19
CA PRO A 474 34.08 9.99 -34.90
C PRO A 474 33.48 11.01 -35.88
N ALA A 475 33.39 10.67 -37.16
CA ALA A 475 32.83 11.55 -38.18
C ALA A 475 31.31 11.71 -37.99
N VAL A 476 30.62 10.62 -37.70
CA VAL A 476 29.18 10.61 -37.37
C VAL A 476 28.91 11.48 -36.15
N LEU A 477 29.65 11.28 -35.06
CA LEU A 477 29.45 12.02 -33.80
C LEU A 477 29.79 13.51 -33.96
N LYS A 478 30.83 13.84 -34.73
CA LYS A 478 31.18 15.24 -35.03
C LYS A 478 30.07 15.95 -35.79
N TRP A 479 29.46 15.28 -36.77
CA TRP A 479 28.31 15.79 -37.51
C TRP A 479 27.11 15.97 -36.57
N ALA A 480 26.70 14.91 -35.86
CA ALA A 480 25.54 14.95 -34.98
C ALA A 480 25.69 15.98 -33.85
N SER A 481 26.90 16.16 -33.30
CA SER A 481 27.18 17.19 -32.29
C SER A 481 27.12 18.61 -32.85
N ALA A 482 27.38 18.81 -34.15
CA ALA A 482 27.21 20.10 -34.80
C ALA A 482 25.73 20.42 -35.03
N GLU A 483 24.94 19.43 -35.44
CA GLU A 483 23.48 19.53 -35.55
C GLU A 483 22.82 19.78 -34.18
N ALA A 484 23.20 19.02 -33.15
CA ALA A 484 22.70 19.17 -31.79
C ALA A 484 22.90 20.60 -31.24
N ARG A 485 24.09 21.18 -31.46
CA ARG A 485 24.40 22.56 -31.07
C ARG A 485 23.54 23.59 -31.82
N ARG A 486 23.22 23.35 -33.10
CA ARG A 486 22.29 24.20 -33.86
C ARG A 486 20.87 24.12 -33.30
N ALA A 487 20.45 22.96 -32.81
CA ALA A 487 19.19 22.75 -32.12
C ALA A 487 19.19 23.24 -30.65
N GLY A 488 20.30 23.80 -30.15
CA GLY A 488 20.42 24.32 -28.79
C GLY A 488 20.48 23.25 -27.70
N ALA A 489 20.93 22.04 -28.02
CA ALA A 489 21.01 20.92 -27.09
C ALA A 489 22.34 20.18 -27.17
N VAL A 490 22.60 19.30 -26.19
CA VAL A 490 23.81 18.48 -26.12
C VAL A 490 23.45 17.04 -26.46
N LEU A 491 24.20 16.43 -27.38
CA LEU A 491 24.01 15.02 -27.70
C LEU A 491 24.57 14.15 -26.56
N ARG A 492 23.68 13.44 -25.87
CA ARG A 492 24.04 12.47 -24.83
C ARG A 492 23.69 11.03 -25.22
N ARG A 493 22.55 10.80 -25.86
CA ARG A 493 22.06 9.45 -26.19
C ARG A 493 22.47 9.04 -27.61
N VAL A 494 23.13 7.89 -27.72
CA VAL A 494 23.55 7.29 -28.99
C VAL A 494 22.97 5.88 -29.07
N GLU A 495 22.18 5.62 -30.08
CA GLU A 495 21.52 4.33 -30.30
C GLU A 495 22.19 3.64 -31.48
N VAL A 496 22.69 2.43 -31.27
CA VAL A 496 23.38 1.66 -32.30
C VAL A 496 22.46 0.52 -32.72
N ALA A 497 21.95 0.58 -33.95
CA ALA A 497 21.13 -0.46 -34.55
C ALA A 497 22.01 -1.40 -35.37
N ALA A 498 22.10 -2.67 -34.98
CA ALA A 498 22.98 -3.65 -35.61
C ALA A 498 22.32 -5.05 -35.65
N SER A 499 22.88 -5.93 -36.49
CA SER A 499 22.39 -7.30 -36.62
C SER A 499 22.58 -8.09 -35.32
N SER A 500 21.75 -9.10 -35.13
CA SER A 500 21.85 -10.02 -33.97
C SER A 500 23.27 -10.58 -33.80
N ALA A 501 23.93 -10.97 -34.90
CA ALA A 501 25.30 -11.47 -34.90
C ALA A 501 26.32 -10.43 -34.42
N LEU A 502 26.19 -9.17 -34.83
CA LEU A 502 27.07 -8.09 -34.35
C LEU A 502 26.79 -7.75 -32.88
N LEU A 503 25.52 -7.68 -32.48
CA LEU A 503 25.11 -7.33 -31.12
C LEU A 503 25.67 -8.30 -30.08
N THR A 504 25.82 -9.59 -30.40
CA THR A 504 26.34 -10.58 -29.45
C THR A 504 27.85 -10.48 -29.21
N ARG A 505 28.62 -9.96 -30.18
CA ARG A 505 30.09 -9.94 -30.17
C ARG A 505 30.73 -8.54 -30.08
N TRP A 506 30.01 -7.49 -30.48
CA TRP A 506 30.53 -6.12 -30.51
C TRP A 506 29.97 -5.26 -29.37
N ARG A 507 30.82 -4.38 -28.86
CA ARG A 507 30.57 -3.45 -27.77
C ARG A 507 30.84 -2.03 -28.23
N PRO A 508 29.87 -1.36 -28.88
CA PRO A 508 30.08 0.00 -29.38
C PRO A 508 30.40 0.98 -28.24
N GLU A 509 29.93 0.72 -27.02
CA GLU A 509 30.25 1.54 -25.85
C GLU A 509 31.75 1.57 -25.50
N GLU A 510 32.51 0.55 -25.89
CA GLU A 510 33.96 0.43 -25.69
C GLU A 510 34.79 0.89 -26.89
N ALA A 511 34.16 1.31 -28.00
CA ALA A 511 34.86 1.81 -29.17
C ALA A 511 35.75 3.01 -28.80
N ASP A 512 37.03 2.94 -29.18
CA ASP A 512 38.03 3.95 -28.83
C ASP A 512 38.03 5.11 -29.84
N LEU A 513 37.63 6.29 -29.38
CA LEU A 513 37.61 7.53 -30.15
C LEU A 513 38.64 8.55 -29.60
N GLY A 514 39.69 8.05 -28.93
CA GLY A 514 40.59 8.77 -28.03
C GLY A 514 40.13 8.69 -26.56
N VAL A 515 38.82 8.50 -26.36
CA VAL A 515 38.18 7.99 -25.14
C VAL A 515 37.09 7.01 -25.57
N ARG A 516 36.73 6.05 -24.71
CA ARG A 516 35.62 5.12 -24.99
C ARG A 516 34.31 5.89 -25.25
N LEU A 517 33.54 5.48 -26.24
CA LEU A 517 32.26 6.12 -26.61
C LEU A 517 31.33 6.31 -25.40
N GLY A 518 31.18 5.26 -24.58
CA GLY A 518 30.29 5.24 -23.42
C GLY A 518 30.71 6.18 -22.28
N VAL A 519 31.93 6.73 -22.29
CA VAL A 519 32.39 7.69 -21.26
C VAL A 519 31.61 8.99 -21.34
N ARG A 520 31.21 9.41 -22.54
CA ARG A 520 30.51 10.70 -22.76
C ARG A 520 29.04 10.54 -23.12
N HIS A 521 28.69 9.38 -23.68
CA HIS A 521 27.36 9.12 -24.23
C HIS A 521 26.72 7.93 -23.53
N ASP A 522 25.39 7.94 -23.49
CA ASP A 522 24.58 6.80 -23.09
C ASP A 522 24.28 5.98 -24.34
N VAL A 523 24.90 4.80 -24.42
CA VAL A 523 24.85 3.94 -25.61
C VAL A 523 23.75 2.89 -25.42
N VAL A 524 22.79 2.88 -26.32
CA VAL A 524 21.66 1.92 -26.32
C VAL A 524 21.74 1.05 -27.57
N LEU A 525 21.56 -0.26 -27.41
CA LEU A 525 21.63 -1.20 -28.51
C LEU A 525 20.24 -1.55 -29.02
N ARG A 526 20.10 -1.52 -30.35
CA ARG A 526 18.87 -1.87 -31.06
C ARG A 526 19.16 -2.96 -32.07
N TRP A 527 18.20 -3.85 -32.27
CA TRP A 527 18.19 -4.79 -33.40
C TRP A 527 17.79 -4.09 -34.69
N SER A 528 18.65 -4.14 -35.73
CA SER A 528 18.43 -3.43 -36.99
C SER A 528 17.30 -4.01 -37.84
N GLU A 529 17.00 -5.29 -37.71
CA GLU A 529 16.03 -6.02 -38.53
C GLU A 529 14.59 -5.62 -38.22
N ARG A 530 14.37 -4.77 -37.20
CA ARG A 530 13.10 -4.08 -36.95
C ARG A 530 12.87 -2.86 -37.83
N LEU A 531 13.93 -2.28 -38.41
CA LEU A 531 13.83 -1.18 -39.38
C LEU A 531 13.27 -1.66 -40.72
N CYS A 532 13.71 -2.84 -41.16
CA CYS A 532 13.20 -3.53 -42.34
C CYS A 532 12.86 -4.98 -41.96
N PRO A 533 11.70 -5.25 -41.33
CA PRO A 533 11.30 -6.62 -41.00
C PRO A 533 11.24 -7.50 -42.25
N PRO A 534 11.84 -8.70 -42.24
CA PRO A 534 11.59 -9.68 -43.28
C PRO A 534 10.10 -10.03 -43.36
N ASP A 535 9.58 -10.38 -44.55
CA ASP A 535 8.15 -10.65 -44.78
C ASP A 535 7.51 -11.62 -43.77
N HIS A 536 8.24 -12.66 -43.35
CA HIS A 536 7.74 -13.65 -42.39
C HIS A 536 7.68 -13.14 -40.93
N LEU A 537 8.23 -11.95 -40.68
CA LEU A 537 8.30 -11.24 -39.40
C LEU A 537 7.61 -9.87 -39.45
N TYR A 538 6.71 -9.61 -40.42
CA TYR A 538 5.99 -8.34 -40.53
C TYR A 538 5.29 -7.88 -39.22
N TRP A 539 4.94 -8.82 -38.34
CA TRP A 539 4.20 -8.60 -37.10
C TRP A 539 5.08 -8.15 -35.91
N ILE A 540 6.41 -8.19 -36.02
CA ILE A 540 7.30 -8.07 -34.85
C ILE A 540 7.21 -6.73 -34.12
N ASN A 541 6.94 -5.63 -34.82
CA ASN A 541 6.89 -4.29 -34.21
C ASN A 541 5.60 -4.08 -33.42
N ASP A 542 4.45 -4.48 -33.99
CA ASP A 542 3.17 -4.45 -33.27
C ASP A 542 3.17 -5.39 -32.07
N TYR A 543 3.68 -6.60 -32.24
CA TYR A 543 3.82 -7.55 -31.13
C TYR A 543 4.71 -7.01 -30.01
N ALA A 544 5.81 -6.33 -30.35
CA ALA A 544 6.67 -5.67 -29.37
C ALA A 544 5.93 -4.56 -28.60
N ARG A 545 5.05 -3.79 -29.25
CA ARG A 545 4.21 -2.78 -28.58
C ARG A 545 3.25 -3.40 -27.59
N ASP A 546 2.57 -4.47 -27.98
CA ASP A 546 1.64 -5.18 -27.10
C ASP A 546 2.36 -5.70 -25.86
N ARG A 547 3.55 -6.29 -26.03
CA ARG A 547 4.37 -6.73 -24.89
C ARG A 547 4.83 -5.57 -23.99
N LEU A 548 5.21 -4.43 -24.55
CA LEU A 548 5.53 -3.22 -23.78
C LEU A 548 4.31 -2.70 -23.00
N ALA A 549 3.12 -2.74 -23.57
CA ALA A 549 1.89 -2.35 -22.89
C ALA A 549 1.54 -3.32 -21.75
N MET A 550 1.64 -4.64 -21.99
CA MET A 550 1.43 -5.67 -20.97
C MET A 550 2.37 -5.49 -19.78
N MET A 551 3.68 -5.30 -20.04
CA MET A 551 4.69 -5.08 -19.00
C MET A 551 4.41 -3.86 -18.13
N ARG A 552 3.76 -2.81 -18.66
CA ARG A 552 3.35 -1.63 -17.88
C ARG A 552 2.12 -1.90 -17.02
N SER A 553 1.20 -2.73 -17.50
CA SER A 553 -0.06 -3.04 -16.83
C SER A 553 0.02 -4.08 -15.71
N GLU A 554 1.10 -4.87 -15.64
CA GLU A 554 1.24 -5.92 -14.64
C GLU A 554 1.63 -5.35 -13.25
N PRO A 555 0.83 -5.60 -12.20
CA PRO A 555 0.98 -4.96 -10.89
C PRO A 555 2.10 -5.54 -10.01
N ASP A 556 2.81 -6.57 -10.47
CA ASP A 556 3.92 -7.16 -9.71
C ASP A 556 5.00 -6.10 -9.50
N GLY A 557 5.37 -5.84 -8.25
CA GLY A 557 6.44 -4.91 -7.86
C GLY A 557 7.85 -5.34 -8.34
N GLY A 558 7.92 -6.26 -9.31
CA GLY A 558 9.02 -6.87 -10.06
C GLY A 558 9.65 -5.99 -11.16
N ALA A 559 10.88 -6.31 -11.59
CA ALA A 559 11.18 -6.15 -13.03
C ALA A 559 10.46 -7.28 -13.78
N PRO A 560 9.70 -6.97 -14.84
CA PRO A 560 9.06 -7.97 -15.67
C PRO A 560 10.13 -8.61 -16.57
N VAL A 561 10.95 -9.50 -15.99
CA VAL A 561 11.98 -10.25 -16.72
C VAL A 561 11.84 -11.74 -16.44
N ASP A 562 11.59 -12.51 -17.49
CA ASP A 562 11.60 -13.96 -17.48
C ASP A 562 13.04 -14.45 -17.73
N TRP A 563 13.68 -14.99 -16.69
CA TRP A 563 15.06 -15.46 -16.75
C TRP A 563 15.13 -16.91 -17.23
N LEU A 564 15.62 -17.11 -18.46
CA LEU A 564 15.84 -18.42 -19.06
C LEU A 564 17.03 -19.13 -18.42
N SER A 565 16.79 -20.38 -18.02
CA SER A 565 17.79 -21.29 -17.50
C SER A 565 18.65 -21.90 -18.61
N ARG A 566 19.75 -22.57 -18.22
CA ARG A 566 20.60 -23.35 -19.13
C ARG A 566 19.83 -24.46 -19.84
N ASP A 567 19.00 -25.16 -19.09
CA ASP A 567 18.21 -26.28 -19.62
C ASP A 567 17.24 -25.85 -20.74
N GLU A 568 16.76 -24.61 -20.70
CA GLU A 568 15.85 -24.04 -21.69
C GLU A 568 16.58 -23.57 -22.95
N THR A 569 17.76 -22.95 -22.81
CA THR A 569 18.54 -22.47 -23.97
C THR A 569 19.26 -23.58 -24.72
N ASP A 570 19.60 -24.68 -24.05
CA ASP A 570 20.24 -25.85 -24.66
C ASP A 570 19.29 -26.63 -25.59
N ARG A 571 17.98 -26.31 -25.54
CA ARG A 571 16.92 -26.88 -26.38
C ARG A 571 16.27 -25.82 -27.28
N PRO A 572 17.00 -25.31 -28.30
CA PRO A 572 16.57 -24.15 -29.08
C PRO A 572 15.26 -24.36 -29.86
N ALA A 573 14.97 -25.59 -30.29
CA ALA A 573 13.70 -25.90 -30.96
C ALA A 573 12.50 -25.77 -30.01
N GLU A 574 12.57 -26.36 -28.82
CA GLU A 574 11.53 -26.26 -27.79
C GLU A 574 11.35 -24.81 -27.31
N LEU A 575 12.46 -24.08 -27.15
CA LEU A 575 12.42 -22.67 -26.78
C LEU A 575 11.70 -21.83 -27.86
N ASN A 576 11.99 -22.06 -29.13
CA ASN A 576 11.34 -21.36 -30.23
C ASN A 576 9.83 -21.67 -30.29
N ASP A 577 9.42 -22.92 -30.06
CA ASP A 577 7.99 -23.28 -29.99
C ASP A 577 7.30 -22.57 -28.82
N ARG A 578 7.92 -22.54 -27.63
CA ARG A 578 7.39 -21.79 -26.48
C ARG A 578 7.26 -20.29 -26.73
N LEU A 579 8.23 -19.68 -27.43
CA LEU A 579 8.17 -18.27 -27.82
C LEU A 579 6.99 -18.02 -28.77
N ARG A 580 6.78 -18.91 -29.76
CA ARG A 580 5.64 -18.86 -30.70
C ARG A 580 4.30 -19.00 -29.99
N ASP A 581 4.23 -19.86 -28.99
CA ASP A 581 3.03 -20.07 -28.18
C ASP A 581 2.78 -18.92 -27.19
N GLY A 582 3.67 -17.94 -27.13
CA GLY A 582 3.53 -16.75 -26.29
C GLY A 582 3.78 -17.00 -24.81
N ALA A 583 4.52 -18.06 -24.47
CA ALA A 583 4.80 -18.46 -23.08
C ALA A 583 5.58 -17.41 -22.27
N TYR A 584 6.22 -16.46 -22.95
CA TYR A 584 6.95 -15.35 -22.34
C TYR A 584 6.23 -14.04 -22.68
N GLY A 585 5.63 -13.43 -21.67
CA GLY A 585 4.88 -12.17 -21.80
C GLY A 585 5.66 -10.92 -21.45
N ARG A 586 6.87 -11.10 -20.92
CA ARG A 586 7.70 -10.08 -20.30
C ARG A 586 9.01 -9.90 -21.08
N ALA A 587 9.92 -9.06 -20.57
CA ALA A 587 11.28 -9.03 -21.11
C ALA A 587 11.97 -10.37 -20.86
N VAL A 588 12.96 -10.72 -21.69
CA VAL A 588 13.65 -12.01 -21.56
C VAL A 588 15.08 -11.78 -21.10
N GLY A 589 15.48 -12.47 -20.03
CA GLY A 589 16.87 -12.48 -19.55
C GLY A 589 17.49 -13.85 -19.71
N LEU A 590 18.74 -13.94 -20.14
CA LEU A 590 19.49 -15.19 -20.14
C LEU A 590 20.22 -15.34 -18.80
N GLY A 591 19.98 -16.43 -18.08
CA GLY A 591 20.63 -16.71 -16.80
C GLY A 591 22.11 -17.08 -16.92
N HIS A 592 22.59 -17.34 -18.13
CA HIS A 592 23.99 -17.63 -18.49
C HIS A 592 24.19 -17.22 -19.97
N ARG A 593 25.41 -17.34 -20.50
CA ARG A 593 25.69 -17.10 -21.93
C ARG A 593 25.74 -18.44 -22.70
N PRO A 594 24.78 -18.75 -23.58
CA PRO A 594 24.86 -19.92 -24.45
C PRO A 594 26.04 -19.84 -25.43
N GLU A 595 26.64 -20.98 -25.76
CA GLU A 595 27.76 -21.05 -26.73
C GLU A 595 27.36 -20.52 -28.12
N ARG A 596 26.11 -20.79 -28.53
CA ARG A 596 25.53 -20.38 -29.83
C ARG A 596 24.55 -19.22 -29.66
N LEU A 597 24.94 -18.21 -28.87
CA LEU A 597 24.10 -17.05 -28.58
C LEU A 597 23.66 -16.31 -29.86
N ASP A 598 24.54 -16.23 -30.85
CA ASP A 598 24.26 -15.65 -32.17
C ASP A 598 23.07 -16.29 -32.88
N GLN A 599 22.82 -17.59 -32.66
CA GLN A 599 21.72 -18.32 -33.29
C GLN A 599 20.41 -18.20 -32.53
N ILE A 600 20.50 -18.07 -31.20
CA ILE A 600 19.31 -17.95 -30.33
C ILE A 600 18.80 -16.50 -30.33
N MET A 601 19.70 -15.51 -30.44
CA MET A 601 19.37 -14.09 -30.32
C MET A 601 18.29 -13.60 -31.32
N PRO A 602 18.30 -13.95 -32.62
CA PRO A 602 17.21 -13.59 -33.55
C PRO A 602 15.84 -14.07 -33.07
N HIS A 603 15.76 -15.31 -32.56
CA HIS A 603 14.50 -15.87 -32.05
C HIS A 603 14.01 -15.09 -30.83
N LEU A 604 14.90 -14.75 -29.89
CA LEU A 604 14.52 -13.95 -28.71
C LEU A 604 14.02 -12.56 -29.12
N LEU A 605 14.75 -11.86 -30.00
CA LEU A 605 14.44 -10.49 -30.40
C LEU A 605 13.17 -10.35 -31.25
N ALA A 606 12.76 -11.42 -31.94
CA ALA A 606 11.48 -11.46 -32.65
C ALA A 606 10.29 -11.40 -31.69
N TYR A 607 10.35 -12.11 -30.55
CA TYR A 607 9.23 -12.22 -29.60
C TYR A 607 9.37 -11.35 -28.34
N ALA A 608 10.56 -10.82 -28.04
CA ALA A 608 10.79 -9.98 -26.86
C ALA A 608 11.39 -8.61 -27.25
N PRO A 609 10.77 -7.48 -26.84
CA PRO A 609 11.30 -6.15 -27.11
C PRO A 609 12.56 -5.83 -26.31
N ILE A 610 12.76 -6.50 -25.18
CA ILE A 610 13.91 -6.29 -24.30
C ILE A 610 14.54 -7.65 -24.02
N VAL A 611 15.82 -7.80 -24.35
CA VAL A 611 16.60 -9.02 -24.12
C VAL A 611 17.86 -8.68 -23.35
N LEU A 612 18.11 -9.40 -22.24
CA LEU A 612 19.27 -9.24 -21.36
C LEU A 612 20.14 -10.50 -21.39
N TRP A 613 21.47 -10.36 -21.36
CA TRP A 613 22.37 -11.50 -21.27
C TRP A 613 23.69 -11.15 -20.56
N PRO A 614 24.39 -12.10 -19.95
CA PRO A 614 25.67 -11.84 -19.29
C PRO A 614 26.78 -11.54 -20.30
N GLN A 615 27.73 -10.71 -19.86
CA GLN A 615 28.95 -10.42 -20.60
C GLN A 615 29.88 -11.64 -20.67
N GLY A 616 30.04 -12.36 -19.55
CA GLY A 616 30.89 -13.56 -19.43
C GLY A 616 30.13 -14.87 -19.62
N GLU A 617 30.87 -15.98 -19.59
CA GLU A 617 30.33 -17.35 -19.68
C GLU A 617 29.73 -17.86 -18.36
N GLU A 618 29.97 -17.13 -17.27
CA GLU A 618 29.44 -17.43 -15.94
C GLU A 618 27.92 -17.21 -15.85
N GLU A 619 27.29 -17.88 -14.90
CA GLU A 619 25.89 -17.63 -14.57
C GLU A 619 25.70 -16.21 -14.03
N VAL A 620 24.56 -15.60 -14.36
CA VAL A 620 24.19 -14.27 -13.87
C VAL A 620 24.03 -14.32 -12.34
N PRO A 621 24.84 -13.58 -11.58
CA PRO A 621 24.73 -13.54 -10.13
C PRO A 621 23.35 -13.04 -9.67
N ALA A 622 22.89 -13.52 -8.51
CA ALA A 622 21.62 -13.05 -7.92
C ALA A 622 21.60 -11.53 -7.70
N GLY A 623 22.75 -10.92 -7.40
CA GLY A 623 22.93 -9.46 -7.29
C GLY A 623 22.60 -8.69 -8.58
N SER A 624 23.00 -9.22 -9.74
CA SER A 624 22.65 -8.62 -11.04
C SER A 624 21.15 -8.68 -11.32
N ARG A 625 20.48 -9.81 -11.04
CA ARG A 625 19.02 -9.93 -11.20
C ARG A 625 18.27 -8.96 -10.28
N THR A 626 18.72 -8.86 -9.03
CA THR A 626 18.18 -7.90 -8.05
C THR A 626 18.41 -6.45 -8.49
N SER A 627 19.53 -6.16 -9.14
CA SER A 627 19.82 -4.83 -9.65
C SER A 627 18.95 -4.49 -10.87
N VAL A 628 18.71 -5.43 -11.79
CA VAL A 628 17.74 -5.22 -12.89
C VAL A 628 16.35 -4.91 -12.34
N HIS A 629 15.90 -5.65 -11.33
CA HIS A 629 14.67 -5.37 -10.58
C HIS A 629 14.64 -3.95 -10.02
N ARG A 630 15.69 -3.56 -9.30
CA ARG A 630 15.82 -2.26 -8.64
C ARG A 630 15.80 -1.08 -9.61
N TYR A 631 16.44 -1.21 -10.76
CA TYR A 631 16.66 -0.11 -11.69
C TYR A 631 15.75 -0.13 -12.93
N TRP A 632 14.82 -1.07 -13.04
CA TRP A 632 14.00 -1.30 -14.24
C TRP A 632 13.44 -0.02 -14.88
N ASP A 633 12.83 0.85 -14.08
CA ASP A 633 12.20 2.10 -14.56
C ASP A 633 13.20 3.14 -15.10
N ARG A 634 14.49 2.95 -14.84
CA ARG A 634 15.60 3.82 -15.28
C ARG A 634 16.47 3.16 -16.35
N LEU A 635 16.21 1.90 -16.69
CA LEU A 635 16.87 1.23 -17.79
C LEU A 635 16.33 1.75 -19.13
N PRO A 636 17.16 1.81 -20.19
CA PRO A 636 18.54 1.31 -20.26
C PRO A 636 19.61 2.29 -19.76
N GLY A 637 19.26 3.50 -19.32
CA GLY A 637 20.22 4.55 -18.94
C GLY A 637 21.21 4.13 -17.84
N GLU A 638 20.73 3.39 -16.83
CA GLU A 638 21.60 2.91 -15.75
C GLU A 638 22.66 1.87 -16.21
N PHE A 639 22.46 1.17 -17.34
CA PHE A 639 23.53 0.33 -17.90
C PHE A 639 24.73 1.18 -18.30
N SER A 640 24.51 2.30 -18.97
CA SER A 640 25.59 3.21 -19.37
C SER A 640 26.31 3.81 -18.16
N ALA A 641 25.57 4.15 -17.10
CA ALA A 641 26.16 4.59 -15.83
C ALA A 641 27.02 3.48 -15.18
N ALA A 642 26.50 2.26 -15.13
CA ALA A 642 27.20 1.10 -14.58
C ALA A 642 28.49 0.77 -15.35
N TYR A 643 28.46 0.80 -16.68
CA TYR A 643 29.66 0.60 -17.51
C TYR A 643 30.72 1.68 -17.27
N ARG A 644 30.32 2.96 -17.16
CA ARG A 644 31.26 4.04 -16.85
C ARG A 644 31.93 3.85 -15.49
N GLU A 645 31.16 3.42 -14.50
CA GLU A 645 31.67 3.21 -13.16
C GLU A 645 32.62 2.01 -13.09
N SER A 646 32.29 0.90 -13.75
CA SER A 646 33.16 -0.28 -13.79
C SER A 646 34.52 0.02 -14.45
N TRP A 647 34.55 0.91 -15.46
CA TRP A 647 35.79 1.36 -16.09
C TRP A 647 36.63 2.27 -15.18
N ARG A 648 36.00 3.10 -14.34
CA ARG A 648 36.70 3.98 -13.37
C ARG A 648 37.26 3.20 -12.19
N SER A 649 36.52 2.21 -11.71
CA SER A 649 36.84 1.42 -10.52
C SER A 649 37.80 0.25 -10.78
N GLY A 650 38.28 0.07 -12.02
CA GLY A 650 39.38 -0.85 -12.34
C GLY A 650 39.08 -2.34 -12.13
N GLY A 651 37.82 -2.77 -12.23
CA GLY A 651 37.43 -4.19 -12.16
C GLY A 651 37.58 -4.86 -10.78
N GLY A 652 37.87 -4.11 -9.71
CA GLY A 652 37.97 -4.65 -8.35
C GLY A 652 36.62 -5.05 -7.78
N GLU A 653 36.57 -6.22 -7.13
CA GLU A 653 35.45 -6.69 -6.31
C GLU A 653 35.24 -5.76 -5.11
N GLY A 654 34.53 -4.66 -5.33
CA GLY A 654 34.30 -3.64 -4.32
C GLY A 654 33.55 -2.45 -4.91
N GLY A 655 32.50 -2.73 -5.68
CA GLY A 655 31.57 -1.69 -6.12
C GLY A 655 30.82 -1.09 -4.92
N PRO A 656 30.25 0.13 -5.08
CA PRO A 656 29.39 0.71 -4.06
C PRO A 656 28.28 -0.29 -3.63
N PRO A 657 27.81 -0.26 -2.37
CA PRO A 657 26.84 -1.21 -1.82
C PRO A 657 25.44 -1.15 -2.48
N ASP A 658 25.29 -0.35 -3.53
CA ASP A 658 24.05 -0.04 -4.21
C ASP A 658 23.71 -0.99 -5.39
N GLY A 659 24.59 -1.95 -5.69
CA GLY A 659 24.41 -2.95 -6.74
C GLY A 659 24.55 -2.41 -8.17
N LEU A 660 24.86 -1.12 -8.37
CA LEU A 660 24.98 -0.55 -9.72
C LEU A 660 26.09 -1.25 -10.53
N GLY A 661 27.18 -1.63 -9.88
CA GLY A 661 28.26 -2.40 -10.49
C GLY A 661 27.82 -3.76 -11.05
N ASP A 662 26.75 -4.36 -10.50
CA ASP A 662 26.24 -5.66 -10.97
C ASP A 662 25.51 -5.56 -12.30
N LEU A 663 24.96 -4.38 -12.66
CA LEU A 663 24.38 -4.13 -13.99
C LEU A 663 25.46 -4.12 -15.08
N ALA A 664 26.69 -3.72 -14.75
CA ALA A 664 27.78 -3.68 -15.72
C ALA A 664 28.17 -5.07 -16.26
N ARG A 665 27.77 -6.14 -15.57
CA ARG A 665 27.98 -7.55 -15.98
C ARG A 665 26.97 -8.02 -17.02
N LEU A 666 25.91 -7.25 -17.25
CA LEU A 666 24.85 -7.57 -18.19
C LEU A 666 24.96 -6.70 -19.45
N ARG A 667 24.43 -7.22 -20.54
CA ARG A 667 24.20 -6.52 -21.80
C ARG A 667 22.72 -6.59 -22.15
N SER A 668 22.28 -5.62 -22.93
CA SER A 668 20.88 -5.49 -23.30
C SER A 668 20.71 -5.06 -24.75
N VAL A 669 19.74 -5.65 -25.44
CA VAL A 669 19.01 -4.97 -26.51
C VAL A 669 17.74 -4.43 -25.88
N TRP A 670 17.45 -3.16 -26.14
CA TRP A 670 16.31 -2.49 -25.55
C TRP A 670 15.48 -1.87 -26.67
N HIS A 671 14.20 -2.21 -26.79
CA HIS A 671 13.26 -1.57 -27.70
C HIS A 671 12.16 -0.90 -26.87
N ASP A 672 12.09 0.42 -26.93
CA ASP A 672 11.07 1.25 -26.30
C ASP A 672 10.07 1.73 -27.36
N THR A 673 8.94 2.30 -26.92
CA THR A 673 7.89 2.78 -27.82
C THR A 673 8.44 3.77 -28.85
N GLU A 674 9.27 4.72 -28.42
CA GLU A 674 9.85 5.71 -29.34
C GLU A 674 10.81 5.12 -30.39
N TRP A 675 11.43 3.95 -30.13
CA TRP A 675 12.20 3.24 -31.16
C TRP A 675 11.28 2.55 -32.17
N LEU A 676 10.19 1.94 -31.70
CA LEU A 676 9.23 1.30 -32.59
C LEU A 676 8.53 2.34 -33.49
N ASP A 677 8.25 3.53 -32.97
CA ASP A 677 7.71 4.62 -33.77
C ASP A 677 8.71 5.11 -34.84
N PHE A 678 10.01 5.10 -34.52
CA PHE A 678 11.05 5.36 -35.51
C PHE A 678 11.14 4.25 -36.58
N CYS A 679 10.98 2.98 -36.19
CA CYS A 679 10.93 1.87 -37.14
C CYS A 679 9.77 2.01 -38.14
N ASP A 680 8.56 2.33 -37.68
CA ASP A 680 7.41 2.52 -38.57
C ASP A 680 7.60 3.73 -39.50
N TRP A 681 8.14 4.83 -38.96
CA TRP A 681 8.50 5.99 -39.77
C TRP A 681 9.53 5.61 -40.85
N PHE A 682 10.54 4.80 -40.50
CA PHE A 682 11.56 4.34 -41.43
C PHE A 682 10.95 3.49 -42.55
N GLU A 683 10.09 2.52 -42.20
CA GLU A 683 9.41 1.65 -43.17
C GLU A 683 8.55 2.46 -44.15
N THR A 684 7.82 3.45 -43.64
CA THR A 684 6.92 4.29 -44.47
C THR A 684 7.64 5.34 -45.31
N CYS A 685 8.71 5.96 -44.80
CA CYS A 685 9.36 7.10 -45.46
C CYS A 685 10.61 6.72 -46.28
N SER A 686 11.27 5.59 -45.98
CA SER A 686 12.45 5.14 -46.72
C SER A 686 12.10 4.33 -47.98
N THR A 687 10.96 3.63 -47.99
CA THR A 687 10.51 2.81 -49.13
C THR A 687 9.89 3.63 -50.27
N ASP A 688 9.32 4.79 -49.97
CA ASP A 688 8.79 5.72 -50.99
C ASP A 688 9.89 6.48 -51.74
N GLY A 689 11.11 6.55 -51.19
CA GLY A 689 12.26 7.26 -51.79
C GLY A 689 13.04 6.45 -52.83
N GLU A 690 13.03 5.11 -52.75
CA GLU A 690 13.79 4.25 -53.67
C GLU A 690 13.05 3.91 -54.98
N ASN A 691 11.75 4.23 -55.09
CA ASN A 691 10.96 4.06 -56.31
C ASN A 691 10.85 5.33 -57.19
N THR A 692 11.59 6.40 -56.86
CA THR A 692 11.66 7.62 -57.69
C THR A 692 13.09 8.10 -57.96
N GLY A 693 13.97 7.16 -58.31
CA GLY A 693 15.30 7.41 -58.88
C GLY A 693 15.39 6.99 -60.34
#